data_AF-A0A558NMP2-F1
#
_entry.id   AF-A0A558NMP2-F1
#
_cell.length_a   1.000
_cell.length_b   1.000
_cell.length_c   1.000
_cell.angle_alpha   90.00
_cell.angle_beta   90.00
_cell.angle_gamma   90.00
#
_symmetry.space_group_name_H-M   'P 1'
#
loop_
_entity.id
_entity.type
_entity.pdbx_description
1 polymer ?
#
loop_
_entity_poly.entity_id
_entity_poly.type
_entity_poly.pdbx_seq_one_letter_code
_entity_poly.pdbx_strand_id
1 'polypeptide(L)'
;MAKALSIMPVAYSAKQPYLQLLLALIICTIFSQSASAESMTMVREYTYNASENDSKVSARKAALQQLQVLLIEEVGVQVQSSFSNTETLDKEEFSRTVQANYQTFASALTKTKILEEKWDGENFYLKAEIEVDPDGLSTQIATIIGSGGKNPCDAVREQVKITLQKAPSPDKNAELVAFALKAPFDNDCNDWQYNVLYSLTQSRYPATGYRDYLFVQLAQIAPHNLSEYLPGIAKYAITKDNGITPTEWETMLSSLQRLPEDRLQPLLSALSNYSDKSPDDTRSGKPSYQPQTALQLKNQLQSLIQAAEKGKVGNPALSAGELTARIIKASAYRQPAIGAELFQQYSGELPDINDIVKPITDFYKNQLKAAGNQELASNSFNLLLEKLNEQKDTLNDNTAKTMYYLLTTLERNAEENQQQAALIENILGRYPKLFAQIIKGQRINEVQKNLWFIRYNLPDSEACTPRECADRLFGDGNAMELNAYGEYLVAYGTRAAAAEDLVIRKLERVRVQASGPYRTTMKRHLITVLGNIRTQDLRAQELLIESLGDLDHKIPEEAQNALIKLGRGVQEKMMSMISTYEPLVQRRMVETLGKMQPDTDIVNFLKRIPQNDQYMRFAVEDALRDQQRAL
;
A
#
# COMPACT_ATOMS: atom_id res chain seq x y z
N MET A 1 56.42 -7.56 79.56
CA MET A 1 56.42 -7.85 81.02
C MET A 1 55.37 -8.94 81.25
N ALA A 2 55.50 -10.00 82.05
CA ALA A 2 56.55 -10.64 82.86
C ALA A 2 56.01 -12.05 83.27
N LYS A 3 56.70 -13.09 83.74
CA LYS A 3 58.09 -13.47 84.15
C LYS A 3 58.21 -14.98 83.81
N ALA A 4 59.24 -15.49 83.15
CA ALA A 4 60.56 -15.90 83.69
C ALA A 4 60.52 -16.88 84.89
N LEU A 5 60.91 -18.15 84.66
CA LEU A 5 61.92 -19.02 85.35
C LEU A 5 61.74 -20.46 84.79
N SER A 6 62.74 -21.16 84.20
CA SER A 6 63.89 -21.88 84.80
C SER A 6 63.48 -23.10 85.65
N ILE A 7 64.09 -24.31 85.62
CA ILE A 7 65.41 -24.72 85.12
C ILE A 7 65.47 -26.28 84.93
N MET A 8 66.00 -26.73 83.77
CA MET A 8 66.92 -27.87 83.51
C MET A 8 66.59 -29.37 83.87
N PRO A 9 67.33 -30.36 83.28
CA PRO A 9 66.74 -31.64 82.82
C PRO A 9 67.39 -32.94 83.40
N VAL A 10 66.83 -34.11 83.03
CA VAL A 10 67.48 -35.44 83.13
C VAL A 10 67.22 -36.27 81.85
N ALA A 11 68.09 -37.25 81.58
CA ALA A 11 68.36 -37.82 80.25
C ALA A 11 67.48 -38.99 79.75
N TYR A 12 67.37 -39.05 78.42
CA TYR A 12 67.26 -40.20 77.50
C TYR A 12 66.96 -41.62 78.04
N SER A 13 65.96 -42.26 77.42
CA SER A 13 66.06 -43.65 76.96
C SER A 13 65.24 -43.83 75.68
N ALA A 14 65.82 -44.49 74.67
CA ALA A 14 65.22 -44.61 73.34
C ALA A 14 64.39 -45.90 73.19
N LYS A 15 63.15 -45.79 72.68
CA LYS A 15 62.45 -46.83 71.92
C LYS A 15 61.23 -46.25 71.17
N GLN A 16 61.05 -46.70 69.91
CA GLN A 16 59.86 -46.54 69.06
C GLN A 16 59.44 -45.12 68.58
N PRO A 17 60.15 -44.52 67.60
CA PRO A 17 59.57 -43.43 66.78
C PRO A 17 58.41 -43.91 65.89
N TYR A 18 58.33 -45.21 65.60
CA TYR A 18 57.33 -45.79 64.70
C TYR A 18 55.89 -45.71 65.21
N LEU A 19 55.65 -45.76 66.53
CA LEU A 19 54.29 -45.78 67.06
C LEU A 19 53.60 -44.40 66.95
N GLN A 20 54.35 -43.31 67.14
CA GLN A 20 53.83 -41.96 66.93
C GLN A 20 53.66 -41.63 65.44
N LEU A 21 54.54 -42.14 64.57
CA LEU A 21 54.37 -42.01 63.12
C LEU A 21 53.15 -42.81 62.62
N LEU A 22 52.91 -44.01 63.16
CA LEU A 22 51.71 -44.82 62.89
C LEU A 22 50.43 -44.16 63.40
N LEU A 23 50.42 -43.60 64.63
CA LEU A 23 49.26 -42.84 65.11
C LEU A 23 49.00 -41.60 64.24
N ALA A 24 50.04 -40.87 63.82
CA ALA A 24 49.87 -39.71 62.94
C ALA A 24 49.34 -40.13 61.55
N LEU A 25 49.83 -41.23 60.97
CA LEU A 25 49.28 -41.75 59.71
C LEU A 25 47.83 -42.23 59.87
N ILE A 26 47.49 -42.93 60.95
CA ILE A 26 46.13 -43.43 61.22
C ILE A 26 45.15 -42.26 61.48
N ILE A 27 45.59 -41.21 62.17
CA ILE A 27 44.77 -40.01 62.39
C ILE A 27 44.56 -39.23 61.08
N CYS A 28 45.58 -39.17 60.21
CA CYS A 28 45.45 -38.58 58.87
C CYS A 28 44.57 -39.40 57.91
N THR A 29 44.50 -40.74 58.03
CA THR A 29 43.59 -41.54 57.19
C THR A 29 42.14 -41.53 57.69
N ILE A 30 41.89 -41.27 58.98
CA ILE A 30 40.53 -41.16 59.53
C ILE A 30 39.86 -39.81 59.17
N PHE A 31 40.63 -38.76 58.87
CA PHE A 31 40.09 -37.47 58.41
C PHE A 31 39.91 -37.34 56.90
N SER A 32 40.30 -38.36 56.12
CA SER A 32 39.94 -38.48 54.70
C SER A 32 38.50 -38.95 54.53
N GLN A 33 37.53 -38.17 55.02
CA GLN A 33 36.18 -38.26 54.45
C GLN A 33 36.28 -37.72 53.03
N SER A 34 36.18 -38.63 52.05
CA SER A 34 35.91 -38.26 50.67
C SER A 34 34.60 -37.48 50.66
N ALA A 35 34.68 -36.17 50.45
CA ALA A 35 33.53 -35.36 50.07
C ALA A 35 33.13 -35.77 48.64
N SER A 36 32.43 -36.89 48.54
CA SER A 36 31.64 -37.21 47.35
C SER A 36 30.43 -36.30 47.40
N ALA A 37 30.24 -35.43 46.40
CA ALA A 37 29.01 -34.69 46.28
C ALA A 37 27.84 -35.68 46.23
N GLU A 38 26.93 -35.55 47.19
CA GLU A 38 25.76 -36.40 47.29
C GLU A 38 24.73 -35.91 46.26
N SER A 39 24.32 -36.78 45.34
CA SER A 39 23.42 -36.39 44.26
C SER A 39 22.04 -36.02 44.82
N MET A 40 21.57 -34.82 44.47
CA MET A 40 20.36 -34.25 45.06
C MET A 40 19.14 -34.85 44.36
N THR A 41 18.43 -35.74 45.04
CA THR A 41 17.17 -36.32 44.54
C THR A 41 16.00 -35.42 44.91
N MET A 42 15.27 -34.94 43.90
CA MET A 42 14.14 -34.01 44.07
C MET A 42 12.88 -34.56 43.38
N VAL A 43 11.75 -34.47 44.08
CA VAL A 43 10.43 -34.74 43.50
C VAL A 43 9.77 -33.42 43.13
N ARG A 44 9.38 -33.27 41.87
CA ARG A 44 8.68 -32.09 41.36
C ARG A 44 7.52 -32.51 40.46
N GLU A 45 6.55 -31.62 40.32
CA GLU A 45 5.37 -31.80 39.49
C GLU A 45 5.16 -30.60 38.58
N TYR A 46 4.64 -30.84 37.37
CA TYR A 46 4.39 -29.83 36.36
C TYR A 46 3.16 -30.21 35.54
N THR A 47 2.36 -29.22 35.15
CA THR A 47 1.22 -29.42 34.25
C THR A 47 1.47 -28.62 32.97
N TYR A 48 1.68 -29.31 31.86
CA TYR A 48 1.81 -28.72 30.54
C TYR A 48 0.41 -28.54 29.94
N ASN A 49 0.04 -27.32 29.58
CA ASN A 49 -1.13 -27.07 28.75
C ASN A 49 -0.75 -27.31 27.29
N ALA A 50 -1.49 -28.19 26.63
CA ALA A 50 -1.16 -28.77 25.34
C ALA A 50 -1.96 -28.11 24.21
N SER A 51 -1.35 -28.01 23.03
CA SER A 51 -2.03 -27.51 21.84
C SER A 51 -3.05 -28.53 21.31
N GLU A 52 -4.04 -28.10 20.51
CA GLU A 52 -4.95 -29.02 19.79
C GLU A 52 -4.20 -30.02 18.89
N ASN A 53 -2.96 -29.69 18.50
CA ASN A 53 -2.07 -30.54 17.71
C ASN A 53 -1.16 -31.46 18.55
N ASP A 54 -1.17 -31.35 19.88
CA ASP A 54 -0.31 -32.16 20.75
C ASP A 54 -0.89 -33.55 20.99
N SER A 55 -0.07 -34.56 20.71
CA SER A 55 -0.32 -35.92 21.12
C SER A 55 0.05 -36.12 22.59
N LYS A 56 -0.50 -37.15 23.25
CA LYS A 56 -0.03 -37.59 24.59
C LYS A 56 1.50 -37.73 24.66
N VAL A 57 2.16 -38.13 23.56
CA VAL A 57 3.61 -38.36 23.50
C VAL A 57 4.40 -37.04 23.38
N SER A 58 3.95 -36.09 22.57
CA SER A 58 4.59 -34.77 22.46
C SER A 58 4.36 -33.95 23.73
N ALA A 59 3.14 -33.96 24.27
CA ALA A 59 2.81 -33.32 25.55
C ALA A 59 3.64 -33.90 26.71
N ARG A 60 3.83 -35.23 26.79
CA ARG A 60 4.72 -35.87 27.78
C ARG A 60 6.16 -35.37 27.67
N LYS A 61 6.68 -35.25 26.44
CA LYS A 61 8.05 -34.77 26.19
C LYS A 61 8.21 -33.31 26.59
N ALA A 62 7.24 -32.45 26.23
CA ALA A 62 7.22 -31.04 26.59
C ALA A 62 7.12 -30.86 28.12
N ALA A 63 6.19 -31.54 28.78
CA ALA A 63 6.03 -31.51 30.23
C ALA A 63 7.32 -31.92 30.98
N LEU A 64 7.99 -32.98 30.51
CA LEU A 64 9.24 -33.43 31.13
C LEU A 64 10.38 -32.43 30.92
N GLN A 65 10.54 -31.88 29.72
CA GLN A 65 11.58 -30.88 29.45
C GLN A 65 11.37 -29.60 30.29
N GLN A 66 10.13 -29.11 30.42
CA GLN A 66 9.82 -27.93 31.24
C GLN A 66 10.07 -28.20 32.73
N LEU A 67 9.68 -29.38 33.23
CA LEU A 67 9.97 -29.82 34.59
C LEU A 67 11.49 -29.88 34.87
N GLN A 68 12.27 -30.36 33.90
CA GLN A 68 13.73 -30.42 33.98
C GLN A 68 14.38 -29.02 33.93
N VAL A 69 13.89 -28.10 33.09
CA VAL A 69 14.33 -26.68 33.05
C VAL A 69 14.09 -26.00 34.40
N LEU A 70 12.87 -26.07 34.95
CA LEU A 70 12.53 -25.46 36.24
C LEU A 70 13.38 -26.02 37.39
N LEU A 71 13.71 -27.31 37.36
CA LEU A 71 14.59 -27.92 38.35
C LEU A 71 16.05 -27.43 38.23
N ILE A 72 16.56 -27.30 37.00
CA ILE A 72 17.89 -26.74 36.74
C ILE A 72 17.95 -25.27 37.18
N GLU A 73 16.88 -24.50 36.98
CA GLU A 73 16.78 -23.12 37.47
C GLU A 73 16.77 -23.07 39.01
N GLU A 74 15.98 -23.93 39.67
CA GLU A 74 15.88 -23.99 41.13
C GLU A 74 17.23 -24.35 41.78
N VAL A 75 17.85 -25.45 41.37
CA VAL A 75 19.14 -25.91 41.92
C VAL A 75 20.28 -25.01 41.45
N GLY A 76 20.23 -24.51 40.22
CA GLY A 76 21.27 -23.67 39.63
C GLY A 76 21.42 -22.31 40.31
N VAL A 77 20.33 -21.68 40.77
CA VAL A 77 20.39 -20.47 41.60
C VAL A 77 21.09 -20.77 42.94
N GLN A 78 20.80 -21.92 43.56
CA GLN A 78 21.48 -22.34 44.79
C GLN A 78 22.98 -22.60 44.56
N VAL A 79 23.34 -23.28 43.46
CA VAL A 79 24.74 -23.52 43.07
C VAL A 79 25.47 -22.21 42.76
N GLN A 80 24.84 -21.28 42.03
CA GLN A 80 25.43 -19.96 41.75
C GLN A 80 25.75 -19.18 43.02
N SER A 81 24.88 -19.24 44.03
CA SER A 81 25.11 -18.56 45.32
C SER A 81 26.33 -19.06 46.09
N SER A 82 26.90 -20.22 45.73
CA SER A 82 28.09 -20.81 46.35
C SER A 82 29.42 -20.34 45.74
N PHE A 83 29.41 -19.71 44.55
CA PHE A 83 30.63 -19.23 43.92
C PHE A 83 31.18 -17.99 44.63
N SER A 84 32.35 -18.13 45.26
CA SER A 84 32.89 -17.07 46.12
C SER A 84 33.50 -15.86 45.39
N ASN A 85 33.68 -15.88 44.06
CA ASN A 85 34.42 -14.84 43.29
C ASN A 85 34.05 -14.71 41.79
N THR A 86 32.84 -15.09 41.36
CA THR A 86 32.41 -14.93 39.94
C THR A 86 31.26 -13.94 39.82
N GLU A 87 31.14 -13.26 38.67
CA GLU A 87 29.89 -12.58 38.32
C GLU A 87 28.76 -13.62 38.30
N THR A 88 27.71 -13.37 39.09
CA THR A 88 26.49 -14.20 39.09
C THR A 88 25.52 -13.59 38.10
N LEU A 89 25.01 -14.40 37.18
CA LEU A 89 23.90 -14.00 36.30
C LEU A 89 22.70 -13.63 37.16
N ASP A 90 21.92 -12.62 36.74
CA ASP A 90 20.64 -12.38 37.40
C ASP A 90 19.66 -13.53 37.11
N LYS A 91 18.54 -13.60 37.84
CA LYS A 91 17.59 -14.71 37.73
C LYS A 91 16.99 -14.85 36.32
N GLU A 92 16.82 -13.74 35.60
CA GLU A 92 16.23 -13.72 34.27
C GLU A 92 17.26 -14.10 33.20
N GLU A 93 18.49 -13.60 33.33
CA GLU A 93 19.63 -13.99 32.50
C GLU A 93 20.03 -15.46 32.71
N PHE A 94 19.97 -15.97 33.94
CA PHE A 94 20.20 -17.39 34.22
C PHE A 94 19.11 -18.28 33.60
N SER A 95 17.83 -17.92 33.75
CA SER A 95 16.72 -18.65 33.10
C SER A 95 16.88 -18.70 31.59
N ARG A 96 17.16 -17.55 30.93
CA ARG A 96 17.50 -17.50 29.50
C ARG A 96 18.68 -18.41 29.15
N THR A 97 19.74 -18.40 29.95
CA THR A 97 20.94 -19.22 29.76
C THR A 97 20.64 -20.71 29.87
N VAL A 98 19.81 -21.12 30.85
CA VAL A 98 19.35 -22.51 31.04
C VAL A 98 18.51 -22.98 29.85
N GLN A 99 17.57 -22.16 29.38
CA GLN A 99 16.74 -22.51 28.23
C GLN A 99 17.58 -22.65 26.94
N ALA A 100 18.49 -21.72 26.68
CA ALA A 100 19.37 -21.75 25.50
C ALA A 100 20.34 -22.93 25.51
N ASN A 101 20.85 -23.34 26.68
CA ASN A 101 21.84 -24.40 26.84
C ASN A 101 21.26 -25.66 27.50
N TYR A 102 19.95 -25.90 27.34
CA TYR A 102 19.23 -26.96 28.05
C TYR A 102 19.92 -28.33 27.96
N GLN A 103 20.40 -28.75 26.78
CA GLN A 103 21.09 -30.03 26.60
C GLN A 103 22.40 -30.13 27.39
N THR A 104 23.12 -29.01 27.53
CA THR A 104 24.35 -28.92 28.32
C THR A 104 24.04 -29.09 29.80
N PHE A 105 23.03 -28.39 30.32
CA PHE A 105 22.63 -28.51 31.73
C PHE A 105 21.93 -29.83 32.06
N ALA A 106 21.16 -30.40 31.12
CA ALA A 106 20.51 -31.69 31.28
C ALA A 106 21.51 -32.85 31.47
N SER A 107 22.79 -32.67 31.10
CA SER A 107 23.86 -33.64 31.41
C SER A 107 24.12 -33.79 32.92
N ALA A 108 23.77 -32.79 33.73
CA ALA A 108 23.82 -32.86 35.19
C ALA A 108 22.59 -33.53 35.82
N LEU A 109 21.61 -33.95 35.02
CA LEU A 109 20.45 -34.72 35.49
C LEU A 109 20.76 -36.22 35.33
N THR A 110 21.37 -36.82 36.35
CA THR A 110 21.93 -38.18 36.28
C THR A 110 20.86 -39.26 36.18
N LYS A 111 19.63 -38.98 36.65
CA LYS A 111 18.51 -39.92 36.63
C LYS A 111 17.17 -39.20 36.59
N THR A 112 16.19 -39.82 35.95
CA THR A 112 14.79 -39.33 35.92
C THR A 112 13.85 -40.53 35.99
N LYS A 113 12.90 -40.47 36.92
CA LYS A 113 11.89 -41.51 37.15
C LYS A 113 10.54 -40.87 37.33
N ILE A 114 9.64 -41.14 36.39
CA ILE A 114 8.26 -40.64 36.44
C ILE A 114 7.50 -41.44 37.52
N LEU A 115 6.90 -40.73 38.46
CA LEU A 115 6.12 -41.30 39.57
C LEU A 115 4.63 -41.33 39.22
N GLU A 116 4.13 -40.30 38.53
CA GLU A 116 2.73 -40.17 38.12
C GLU A 116 2.66 -39.40 36.80
N GLU A 117 1.76 -39.81 35.90
CA GLU A 117 1.38 -39.02 34.71
C GLU A 117 -0.15 -39.08 34.51
N LYS A 118 -0.75 -37.97 34.08
CA LYS A 118 -2.16 -37.87 33.70
C LYS A 118 -2.28 -37.03 32.43
N TRP A 119 -3.22 -37.42 31.58
CA TRP A 119 -3.52 -36.75 30.31
C TRP A 119 -5.04 -36.75 30.13
N ASP A 120 -5.63 -35.56 29.99
CA ASP A 120 -7.08 -35.37 29.83
C ASP A 120 -7.49 -34.96 28.40
N GLY A 121 -6.54 -34.57 27.56
CA GLY A 121 -6.76 -34.06 26.20
C GLY A 121 -6.31 -32.61 25.99
N GLU A 122 -6.22 -31.84 27.08
CA GLU A 122 -5.83 -30.41 27.08
C GLU A 122 -4.61 -30.17 27.98
N ASN A 123 -4.40 -30.99 29.01
CA ASN A 123 -3.36 -30.84 30.02
C ASN A 123 -2.63 -32.17 30.26
N PHE A 124 -1.29 -32.11 30.24
CA PHE A 124 -0.42 -33.21 30.65
C PHE A 124 0.19 -32.90 32.01
N TYR A 125 -0.35 -33.52 33.06
CA TYR A 125 0.23 -33.49 34.40
C TYR A 125 1.31 -34.58 34.53
N LEU A 126 2.45 -34.20 35.07
CA LEU A 126 3.62 -35.04 35.28
C LEU A 126 4.18 -34.83 36.69
N LYS A 127 4.47 -35.92 37.40
CA LYS A 127 5.25 -35.92 38.64
C LYS A 127 6.45 -36.83 38.49
N ALA A 128 7.65 -36.30 38.71
CA ALA A 128 8.89 -37.04 38.54
C ALA A 128 9.85 -36.84 39.72
N GLU A 129 10.58 -37.91 40.02
CA GLU A 129 11.79 -37.96 40.84
C GLU A 129 12.98 -37.78 39.89
N ILE A 130 13.75 -36.71 40.08
CA ILE A 130 14.91 -36.37 39.26
C ILE A 130 16.12 -36.24 40.19
N GLU A 131 17.22 -36.86 39.78
CA GLU A 131 18.50 -36.84 40.48
C GLU A 131 19.40 -35.82 39.78
N VAL A 132 19.90 -34.84 40.55
CA VAL A 132 20.74 -33.73 40.07
C VAL A 132 22.14 -33.88 40.65
N ASP A 133 23.15 -33.76 39.80
CA ASP A 133 24.57 -33.63 40.18
C ASP A 133 24.91 -32.14 40.33
N PRO A 134 25.09 -31.61 41.57
CA PRO A 134 25.38 -30.19 41.78
C PRO A 134 26.78 -29.80 41.30
N ASP A 135 27.75 -30.71 41.29
CA ASP A 135 29.13 -30.45 40.84
C ASP A 135 29.21 -30.44 39.31
N GLY A 136 28.51 -31.37 38.65
CA GLY A 136 28.26 -31.34 37.22
C GLY A 136 27.56 -30.05 36.80
N LEU A 137 26.49 -29.66 37.50
CA LEU A 137 25.77 -28.42 37.25
C LEU A 137 26.67 -27.18 37.45
N SER A 138 27.44 -27.14 38.55
CA SER A 138 28.44 -26.12 38.86
C SER A 138 29.47 -25.96 37.74
N THR A 139 29.98 -27.09 37.22
CA THR A 139 30.94 -27.12 36.12
C THR A 139 30.36 -26.53 34.83
N GLN A 140 29.12 -26.86 34.49
CA GLN A 140 28.44 -26.28 33.32
C GLN A 140 28.20 -24.78 33.48
N ILE A 141 27.75 -24.34 34.68
CA ILE A 141 27.55 -22.92 34.99
C ILE A 141 28.88 -22.15 34.87
N ALA A 142 29.95 -22.64 35.48
CA ALA A 142 31.26 -22.00 35.43
C ALA A 142 31.86 -21.96 34.01
N THR A 143 31.62 -22.99 33.20
CA THR A 143 32.04 -23.02 31.79
C THR A 143 31.33 -21.94 30.96
N ILE A 144 30.04 -21.72 31.21
CA ILE A 144 29.24 -20.74 30.48
C ILE A 144 29.56 -19.31 30.96
N ILE A 145 29.59 -19.05 32.27
CA ILE A 145 29.93 -17.74 32.84
C ILE A 145 31.39 -17.33 32.53
N GLY A 146 32.33 -18.26 32.64
CA GLY A 146 33.76 -18.03 32.38
C GLY A 146 34.11 -17.68 30.93
N SER A 147 33.16 -17.78 30.00
CA SER A 147 33.32 -17.38 28.60
C SER A 147 33.26 -15.86 28.36
N GLY A 148 32.98 -15.08 29.41
CA GLY A 148 33.18 -13.63 29.45
C GLY A 148 32.09 -12.83 28.77
N GLY A 149 30.86 -12.85 29.32
CA GLY A 149 29.80 -11.88 29.03
C GLY A 149 29.29 -11.82 27.58
N LYS A 150 29.66 -12.80 26.73
CA LYS A 150 29.08 -12.93 25.39
C LYS A 150 27.74 -13.62 25.51
N ASN A 151 26.70 -13.01 24.95
CA ASN A 151 25.40 -13.65 24.87
C ASN A 151 25.58 -14.99 24.11
N PRO A 152 25.09 -16.14 24.63
CA PRO A 152 25.24 -17.44 23.95
C PRO A 152 24.78 -17.44 22.49
N CYS A 153 23.86 -16.54 22.13
CA CYS A 153 23.35 -16.31 20.78
C CYS A 153 24.40 -15.73 19.81
N ASP A 154 25.39 -14.99 20.31
CA ASP A 154 26.37 -14.26 19.48
C ASP A 154 27.33 -15.18 18.72
N ALA A 155 27.63 -16.36 19.27
CA ALA A 155 28.57 -17.31 18.66
C ALA A 155 28.07 -17.86 17.31
N VAL A 156 26.75 -18.11 17.19
CA VAL A 156 26.11 -18.51 15.93
C VAL A 156 25.84 -17.29 15.06
N ARG A 157 25.36 -16.18 15.65
CA ARG A 157 25.08 -14.92 14.96
C ARG A 157 26.30 -14.41 14.16
N GLU A 158 27.51 -14.44 14.74
CA GLU A 158 28.73 -13.99 14.03
C GLU A 158 29.13 -14.95 12.90
N GLN A 159 28.98 -16.28 13.08
CA GLN A 159 29.24 -17.26 12.00
C GLN A 159 28.27 -17.10 10.83
N VAL A 160 26.98 -16.90 11.12
CA VAL A 160 25.95 -16.62 10.12
C VAL A 160 26.26 -15.30 9.41
N LYS A 161 26.63 -14.24 10.12
CA LYS A 161 27.02 -12.94 9.56
C LYS A 161 28.22 -13.03 8.63
N ILE A 162 29.28 -13.75 9.01
CA ILE A 162 30.43 -14.03 8.14
C ILE A 162 29.98 -14.79 6.88
N THR A 163 29.10 -15.78 7.03
CA THR A 163 28.59 -16.58 5.90
C THR A 163 27.68 -15.78 4.97
N LEU A 164 26.87 -14.86 5.51
CA LEU A 164 26.06 -13.91 4.74
C LEU A 164 26.92 -12.96 3.87
N GLN A 165 28.14 -12.65 4.29
CA GLN A 165 29.09 -11.84 3.51
C GLN A 165 29.80 -12.59 2.38
N LYS A 166 29.81 -13.94 2.38
CA LYS A 166 30.42 -14.75 1.31
C LYS A 166 29.76 -14.47 -0.05
N ALA A 167 30.50 -14.65 -1.14
CA ALA A 167 29.95 -14.54 -2.50
C ALA A 167 28.79 -15.55 -2.72
N PRO A 168 27.77 -15.24 -3.55
CA PRO A 168 26.68 -16.17 -3.82
C PRO A 168 27.17 -17.49 -4.45
N SER A 169 26.96 -18.61 -3.77
CA SER A 169 27.32 -19.96 -4.22
C SER A 169 26.35 -21.02 -3.66
N PRO A 170 26.34 -22.26 -4.20
CA PRO A 170 25.62 -23.38 -3.59
C PRO A 170 26.09 -23.66 -2.16
N ASP A 171 27.39 -23.63 -1.91
CA ASP A 171 27.98 -23.93 -0.60
C ASP A 171 27.55 -22.90 0.46
N LYS A 172 27.51 -21.61 0.10
CA LYS A 172 26.97 -20.56 0.97
C LYS A 172 25.52 -20.85 1.36
N ASN A 173 24.68 -21.22 0.40
CA ASN A 173 23.29 -21.57 0.69
C ASN A 173 23.21 -22.79 1.63
N ALA A 174 23.96 -23.86 1.33
CA ALA A 174 23.97 -25.07 2.16
C ALA A 174 24.42 -24.80 3.60
N GLU A 175 25.43 -23.94 3.78
CA GLU A 175 25.93 -23.53 5.10
C GLU A 175 24.91 -22.67 5.86
N LEU A 176 24.27 -21.69 5.21
CA LEU A 176 23.20 -20.89 5.82
C LEU A 176 21.99 -21.77 6.24
N VAL A 177 21.62 -22.75 5.43
CA VAL A 177 20.57 -23.73 5.77
C VAL A 177 21.01 -24.62 6.93
N ALA A 178 22.27 -25.07 6.96
CA ALA A 178 22.80 -25.89 8.05
C ALA A 178 22.88 -25.15 9.40
N PHE A 179 22.98 -23.81 9.40
CA PHE A 179 22.73 -23.00 10.59
C PHE A 179 21.24 -22.91 10.92
N ALA A 180 20.40 -22.55 9.95
CA ALA A 180 18.97 -22.34 10.17
C ALA A 180 18.24 -23.58 10.71
N LEU A 181 18.57 -24.78 10.23
CA LEU A 181 17.95 -26.04 10.67
C LEU A 181 18.23 -26.39 12.15
N LYS A 182 19.17 -25.70 12.82
CA LYS A 182 19.59 -25.99 14.21
C LYS A 182 18.99 -25.05 15.25
N ALA A 183 18.31 -23.99 14.84
CA ALA A 183 17.75 -22.98 15.73
C ALA A 183 16.30 -22.67 15.34
N PRO A 184 15.38 -22.47 16.28
CA PRO A 184 14.01 -22.06 15.94
C PRO A 184 13.95 -20.60 15.46
N PHE A 185 12.79 -20.17 14.98
CA PHE A 185 12.51 -18.75 14.79
C PHE A 185 12.23 -18.04 16.12
N ASP A 186 13.12 -17.12 16.47
CA ASP A 186 13.13 -16.37 17.71
C ASP A 186 13.81 -15.01 17.48
N ASN A 187 13.14 -13.91 17.84
CA ASN A 187 13.68 -12.56 17.65
C ASN A 187 14.73 -12.16 18.69
N ASP A 188 14.84 -12.87 19.83
CA ASP A 188 15.82 -12.55 20.87
C ASP A 188 17.20 -13.13 20.52
N CYS A 189 17.26 -14.45 20.32
CA CYS A 189 18.49 -15.19 20.09
C CYS A 189 18.80 -15.41 18.60
N ASN A 190 17.76 -15.54 17.76
CA ASN A 190 17.87 -16.03 16.40
C ASN A 190 17.36 -15.04 15.33
N ASP A 191 17.38 -13.74 15.64
CA ASP A 191 17.08 -12.62 14.72
C ASP A 191 17.77 -12.76 13.34
N TRP A 192 19.00 -13.31 13.34
CA TRP A 192 19.76 -13.64 12.14
C TRP A 192 19.02 -14.54 11.14
N GLN A 193 18.03 -15.34 11.58
CA GLN A 193 17.16 -16.14 10.72
C GLN A 193 16.41 -15.29 9.69
N TYR A 194 16.04 -14.05 10.01
CA TYR A 194 15.38 -13.15 9.07
C TYR A 194 16.34 -12.77 7.92
N ASN A 195 17.61 -12.52 8.25
CA ASN A 195 18.66 -12.26 7.26
C ASN A 195 18.98 -13.50 6.42
N VAL A 196 18.93 -14.70 6.99
CA VAL A 196 19.06 -15.97 6.26
C VAL A 196 17.89 -16.14 5.27
N LEU A 197 16.65 -16.01 5.73
CA LEU A 197 15.44 -16.07 4.91
C LEU A 197 15.50 -15.08 3.75
N TYR A 198 15.89 -13.83 4.02
CA TYR A 198 16.06 -12.80 2.99
C TYR A 198 17.17 -13.17 1.98
N SER A 199 18.34 -13.60 2.46
CA SER A 199 19.47 -14.00 1.61
C SER A 199 19.11 -15.18 0.69
N LEU A 200 18.50 -16.23 1.25
CA LEU A 200 18.09 -17.41 0.49
C LEU A 200 16.96 -17.08 -0.49
N THR A 201 16.02 -16.20 -0.13
CA THR A 201 14.98 -15.67 -1.05
C THR A 201 15.59 -14.98 -2.28
N GLN A 202 16.69 -14.23 -2.13
CA GLN A 202 17.35 -13.55 -3.26
C GLN A 202 18.31 -14.46 -4.04
N SER A 203 18.79 -15.55 -3.44
CA SER A 203 19.77 -16.46 -4.03
C SER A 203 19.22 -17.22 -5.25
N ARG A 204 20.05 -17.42 -6.28
CA ARG A 204 19.73 -18.26 -7.46
C ARG A 204 20.08 -19.74 -7.28
N TYR A 205 20.67 -20.08 -6.15
CA TYR A 205 21.16 -21.42 -5.84
C TYR A 205 20.13 -22.19 -5.00
N PRO A 206 20.14 -23.53 -5.02
CA PRO A 206 19.21 -24.33 -4.22
C PRO A 206 19.42 -24.13 -2.72
N ALA A 207 18.37 -24.39 -1.93
CA ALA A 207 18.38 -24.36 -0.47
C ALA A 207 17.59 -25.57 0.07
N THR A 208 18.11 -26.76 -0.25
CA THR A 208 17.45 -28.06 0.00
C THR A 208 17.04 -28.24 1.47
N GLY A 209 15.80 -28.66 1.72
CA GLY A 209 15.26 -28.88 3.06
C GLY A 209 14.89 -27.60 3.84
N TYR A 210 15.29 -26.42 3.36
CA TYR A 210 14.94 -25.16 4.05
C TYR A 210 13.44 -24.87 4.00
N ARG A 211 12.80 -25.14 2.87
CA ARG A 211 11.36 -24.91 2.66
C ARG A 211 10.50 -25.67 3.67
N ASP A 212 10.76 -26.97 3.84
CA ASP A 212 10.04 -27.81 4.79
C ASP A 212 10.22 -27.29 6.23
N TYR A 213 11.45 -26.89 6.58
CA TYR A 213 11.75 -26.23 7.85
C TYR A 213 10.95 -24.92 8.05
N LEU A 214 10.81 -24.06 7.03
CA LEU A 214 10.03 -22.82 7.15
C LEU A 214 8.58 -23.09 7.58
N PHE A 215 7.91 -24.08 6.98
CA PHE A 215 6.52 -24.38 7.28
C PHE A 215 6.34 -25.19 8.58
N VAL A 216 7.30 -26.05 8.93
CA VAL A 216 7.33 -26.70 10.26
C VAL A 216 7.50 -25.65 11.37
N GLN A 217 8.40 -24.68 11.20
CA GLN A 217 8.55 -23.58 12.15
C GLN A 217 7.32 -22.68 12.21
N LEU A 218 6.67 -22.39 11.08
CA LEU A 218 5.49 -21.52 11.04
C LEU A 218 4.35 -22.02 11.93
N ALA A 219 4.14 -23.34 11.99
CA ALA A 219 3.16 -23.97 12.87
C ALA A 219 3.49 -23.84 14.37
N GLN A 220 4.77 -23.63 14.73
CA GLN A 220 5.28 -23.66 16.10
C GLN A 220 5.74 -22.28 16.63
N ILE A 221 5.97 -21.31 15.74
CA ILE A 221 6.55 -20.00 16.07
C ILE A 221 5.63 -19.20 17.01
N ALA A 222 6.23 -18.52 17.99
CA ALA A 222 5.52 -17.67 18.92
C ALA A 222 4.76 -16.50 18.21
N PRO A 223 3.58 -16.08 18.70
CA PRO A 223 2.76 -15.04 18.06
C PRO A 223 3.47 -13.70 17.78
N HIS A 224 4.40 -13.30 18.65
CA HIS A 224 5.15 -12.05 18.48
C HIS A 224 6.13 -12.14 17.28
N ASN A 225 6.83 -13.26 17.12
CA ASN A 225 7.75 -13.51 16.01
C ASN A 225 7.01 -13.79 14.68
N LEU A 226 5.82 -14.41 14.73
CA LEU A 226 5.00 -14.75 13.56
C LEU A 226 4.83 -13.58 12.58
N SER A 227 4.64 -12.36 13.11
CA SER A 227 4.44 -11.12 12.35
C SER A 227 5.60 -10.75 11.42
N GLU A 228 6.83 -11.12 11.78
CA GLU A 228 8.04 -10.75 11.06
C GLU A 228 8.41 -11.79 9.99
N TYR A 229 8.34 -13.08 10.33
CA TYR A 229 8.74 -14.15 9.42
C TYR A 229 7.68 -14.51 8.38
N LEU A 230 6.39 -14.49 8.71
CA LEU A 230 5.31 -14.97 7.82
C LEU A 230 5.28 -14.28 6.44
N PRO A 231 5.40 -12.94 6.31
CA PRO A 231 5.50 -12.30 5.00
C PRO A 231 6.75 -12.73 4.19
N GLY A 232 7.86 -12.99 4.89
CA GLY A 232 9.10 -13.50 4.30
C GLY A 232 8.98 -14.95 3.83
N ILE A 233 8.33 -15.81 4.62
CA ILE A 233 8.05 -17.22 4.28
C ILE A 233 7.13 -17.30 3.06
N ALA A 234 6.04 -16.53 3.03
CA ALA A 234 5.13 -16.44 1.89
C ALA A 234 5.89 -16.03 0.61
N LYS A 235 6.72 -14.99 0.70
CA LYS A 235 7.57 -14.53 -0.40
C LYS A 235 8.57 -15.61 -0.85
N TYR A 236 9.24 -16.29 0.08
CA TYR A 236 10.17 -17.37 -0.23
C TYR A 236 9.44 -18.48 -1.01
N ALA A 237 8.30 -18.95 -0.48
CA ALA A 237 7.51 -20.01 -1.09
C ALA A 237 7.08 -19.67 -2.53
N ILE A 238 6.55 -18.46 -2.74
CA ILE A 238 6.12 -17.95 -4.04
C ILE A 238 7.30 -17.83 -5.04
N THR A 239 8.48 -17.43 -4.57
CA THR A 239 9.62 -17.11 -5.45
C THR A 239 10.60 -18.26 -5.69
N LYS A 240 10.39 -19.44 -5.07
CA LYS A 240 11.31 -20.60 -5.18
C LYS A 240 10.73 -21.85 -5.81
N ASP A 241 9.54 -22.30 -5.43
CA ASP A 241 9.03 -23.61 -5.91
C ASP A 241 7.54 -23.54 -6.24
N ASN A 242 7.23 -22.96 -7.41
CA ASN A 242 5.92 -23.03 -8.07
C ASN A 242 4.71 -22.50 -7.26
N GLY A 243 4.93 -21.53 -6.37
CA GLY A 243 3.89 -20.94 -5.51
C GLY A 243 3.82 -21.56 -4.12
N ILE A 244 2.74 -21.27 -3.39
CA ILE A 244 2.42 -21.93 -2.12
C ILE A 244 1.52 -23.13 -2.42
N THR A 245 1.89 -24.32 -1.92
CA THR A 245 1.09 -25.55 -2.10
C THR A 245 -0.14 -25.55 -1.17
N PRO A 246 -1.17 -26.38 -1.43
CA PRO A 246 -2.36 -26.42 -0.57
C PRO A 246 -2.06 -26.75 0.91
N THR A 247 -1.15 -27.67 1.18
CA THR A 247 -0.78 -28.05 2.57
C THR A 247 -0.03 -26.93 3.30
N GLU A 248 0.86 -26.22 2.59
CA GLU A 248 1.56 -25.04 3.11
C GLU A 248 0.59 -23.88 3.35
N TRP A 249 -0.41 -23.74 2.48
CA TRP A 249 -1.45 -22.73 2.61
C TRP A 249 -2.32 -22.96 3.86
N GLU A 250 -2.78 -24.18 4.12
CA GLU A 250 -3.49 -24.51 5.37
C GLU A 250 -2.63 -24.26 6.62
N THR A 251 -1.31 -24.49 6.52
CA THR A 251 -0.35 -24.18 7.60
C THR A 251 -0.22 -22.67 7.84
N MET A 252 -0.25 -21.86 6.78
CA MET A 252 -0.33 -20.40 6.91
C MET A 252 -1.66 -19.96 7.50
N LEU A 253 -2.78 -20.48 6.99
CA LEU A 253 -4.14 -20.10 7.36
C LEU A 253 -4.41 -20.37 8.86
N SER A 254 -4.08 -21.56 9.35
CA SER A 254 -4.18 -21.95 10.76
C SER A 254 -3.31 -21.09 11.69
N SER A 255 -2.25 -20.48 11.18
CA SER A 255 -1.41 -19.55 11.95
C SER A 255 -2.01 -18.15 12.08
N LEU A 256 -2.94 -17.73 11.21
CA LEU A 256 -3.47 -16.35 11.18
C LEU A 256 -4.35 -15.97 12.38
N GLN A 257 -4.94 -16.92 13.09
CA GLN A 257 -5.65 -16.66 14.35
C GLN A 257 -4.73 -16.12 15.47
N ARG A 258 -3.43 -16.38 15.37
CA ARG A 258 -2.42 -15.97 16.34
C ARG A 258 -1.77 -14.62 15.96
N LEU A 259 -2.00 -14.14 14.75
CA LEU A 259 -1.36 -12.94 14.21
C LEU A 259 -2.16 -11.69 14.62
N PRO A 260 -1.55 -10.66 15.23
CA PRO A 260 -2.21 -9.38 15.48
C PRO A 260 -2.80 -8.79 14.20
N GLU A 261 -4.03 -8.28 14.25
CA GLU A 261 -4.74 -7.86 13.04
C GLU A 261 -4.01 -6.75 12.25
N ASP A 262 -3.28 -5.86 12.91
CA ASP A 262 -2.48 -4.79 12.30
C ASP A 262 -1.30 -5.34 11.47
N ARG A 263 -0.89 -6.59 11.71
CA ARG A 263 0.25 -7.26 11.07
C ARG A 263 -0.11 -8.13 9.85
N LEU A 264 -1.38 -8.15 9.44
CA LEU A 264 -1.80 -8.82 8.20
C LEU A 264 -1.34 -8.09 6.92
N GLN A 265 -1.22 -6.76 6.94
CA GLN A 265 -0.97 -5.98 5.72
C GLN A 265 0.33 -6.37 4.97
N PRO A 266 1.49 -6.59 5.64
CA PRO A 266 2.70 -7.07 4.96
C PRO A 266 2.55 -8.44 4.30
N LEU A 267 1.79 -9.37 4.90
CA LEU A 267 1.50 -10.67 4.29
C LEU A 267 0.65 -10.51 3.03
N LEU A 268 -0.45 -9.76 3.11
CA LEU A 268 -1.33 -9.51 1.95
C LEU A 268 -0.55 -8.84 0.80
N SER A 269 0.33 -7.90 1.14
CA SER A 269 1.24 -7.28 0.17
C SER A 269 2.31 -8.26 -0.36
N ALA A 270 2.77 -9.24 0.40
CA ALA A 270 3.67 -10.27 -0.11
C ALA A 270 2.96 -11.23 -1.09
N LEU A 271 1.78 -11.75 -0.71
CA LEU A 271 0.94 -12.59 -1.57
C LEU A 271 0.63 -11.88 -2.90
N SER A 272 0.20 -10.61 -2.83
CA SER A 272 -0.10 -9.81 -4.01
C SER A 272 1.12 -9.47 -4.86
N ASN A 273 2.21 -8.95 -4.27
CA ASN A 273 3.29 -8.36 -5.06
C ASN A 273 4.23 -9.39 -5.70
N TYR A 274 4.23 -10.64 -5.22
CA TYR A 274 5.08 -11.70 -5.73
C TYR A 274 4.33 -12.75 -6.58
N SER A 275 3.00 -12.76 -6.55
CA SER A 275 2.20 -13.48 -7.55
C SER A 275 2.15 -12.70 -8.86
N ASP A 276 2.10 -13.43 -9.97
CA ASP A 276 2.09 -12.91 -11.35
C ASP A 276 3.31 -12.03 -11.72
N LYS A 277 4.40 -12.71 -12.06
CA LYS A 277 5.19 -12.25 -13.19
C LYS A 277 4.59 -12.86 -14.44
N SER A 278 4.06 -12.01 -15.33
CA SER A 278 3.86 -12.40 -16.73
C SER A 278 5.14 -13.04 -17.27
N PRO A 279 5.06 -14.14 -18.05
CA PRO A 279 6.23 -14.83 -18.60
C PRO A 279 7.14 -13.95 -19.48
N ASP A 280 6.69 -12.75 -19.87
CA ASP A 280 7.43 -11.79 -20.69
C ASP A 280 8.42 -10.86 -19.93
N ASP A 281 8.66 -11.03 -18.62
CA ASP A 281 9.72 -10.29 -17.91
C ASP A 281 11.15 -10.82 -18.22
N THR A 282 11.47 -10.84 -19.51
CA THR A 282 12.75 -11.22 -20.11
C THR A 282 13.90 -10.25 -19.79
N ARG A 283 13.63 -9.11 -19.13
CA ARG A 283 14.64 -8.09 -18.77
C ARG A 283 15.50 -8.46 -17.58
N SER A 284 15.12 -9.46 -16.78
CA SER A 284 16.01 -10.00 -15.74
C SER A 284 16.39 -11.43 -16.10
N GLY A 285 17.68 -11.67 -16.38
CA GLY A 285 18.25 -13.00 -16.61
C GLY A 285 18.32 -13.86 -15.33
N LYS A 286 17.18 -13.98 -14.64
CA LYS A 286 16.97 -14.83 -13.47
C LYS A 286 16.43 -16.19 -13.93
N PRO A 287 16.66 -17.28 -13.17
CA PRO A 287 16.22 -18.61 -13.58
C PRO A 287 14.70 -18.70 -13.79
N SER A 288 14.29 -19.61 -14.67
CA SER A 288 12.89 -19.97 -14.91
C SER A 288 12.28 -20.63 -13.67
N TYR A 289 11.71 -19.82 -12.80
CA TYR A 289 10.77 -20.25 -11.76
C TYR A 289 9.37 -19.96 -12.25
N GLN A 290 8.46 -20.94 -12.23
CA GLN A 290 7.05 -20.69 -12.53
C GLN A 290 6.46 -19.91 -11.34
N PRO A 291 6.03 -18.65 -11.51
CA PRO A 291 5.52 -17.86 -10.40
C PRO A 291 4.12 -18.36 -9.99
N GLN A 292 3.71 -18.03 -8.75
CA GLN A 292 2.32 -18.21 -8.36
C GLN A 292 1.40 -17.46 -9.33
N THR A 293 0.42 -18.17 -9.89
CA THR A 293 -0.54 -17.63 -10.86
C THR A 293 -1.56 -16.69 -10.19
N ALA A 294 -2.11 -15.77 -10.97
CA ALA A 294 -3.21 -14.91 -10.52
C ALA A 294 -4.43 -15.71 -10.03
N LEU A 295 -4.71 -16.86 -10.64
CA LEU A 295 -5.79 -17.77 -10.22
C LEU A 295 -5.52 -18.42 -8.85
N GLN A 296 -4.29 -18.90 -8.60
CA GLN A 296 -3.90 -19.40 -7.28
C GLN A 296 -4.01 -18.31 -6.21
N LEU A 297 -3.54 -17.09 -6.50
CA LEU A 297 -3.69 -15.96 -5.59
C LEU A 297 -5.17 -15.66 -5.32
N LYS A 298 -6.03 -15.60 -6.34
CA LYS A 298 -7.46 -15.36 -6.19
C LYS A 298 -8.12 -16.40 -5.27
N ASN A 299 -7.82 -17.68 -5.47
CA ASN A 299 -8.34 -18.76 -4.62
C ASN A 299 -7.86 -18.64 -3.16
N GLN A 300 -6.58 -18.32 -2.95
CA GLN A 300 -6.02 -18.06 -1.61
C GLN A 300 -6.74 -16.90 -0.92
N LEU A 301 -6.87 -15.74 -1.59
CA LEU A 301 -7.55 -14.56 -1.06
C LEU A 301 -9.04 -14.83 -0.76
N GLN A 302 -9.73 -15.61 -1.58
CA GLN A 302 -11.10 -16.05 -1.29
C GLN A 302 -11.17 -16.96 -0.06
N SER A 303 -10.23 -17.89 0.11
CA SER A 303 -10.17 -18.72 1.33
C SER A 303 -9.83 -17.92 2.60
N LEU A 304 -9.03 -16.85 2.50
CA LEU A 304 -8.81 -15.92 3.60
C LEU A 304 -10.10 -15.24 4.04
N ILE A 305 -10.92 -14.78 3.09
CA ILE A 305 -12.20 -14.12 3.39
C ILE A 305 -13.18 -15.13 4.05
N GLN A 306 -13.29 -16.35 3.51
CA GLN A 306 -14.06 -17.45 4.11
C GLN A 306 -13.57 -17.90 5.50
N ALA A 307 -12.29 -17.65 5.82
CA ALA A 307 -11.75 -17.88 7.15
C ALA A 307 -12.09 -16.71 8.10
N ALA A 308 -12.08 -15.46 7.62
CA ALA A 308 -12.52 -14.28 8.38
C ALA A 308 -14.02 -14.35 8.74
N GLU A 309 -14.88 -14.79 7.81
CA GLU A 309 -16.30 -15.11 8.09
C GLU A 309 -16.49 -16.05 9.30
N LYS A 310 -15.50 -16.91 9.58
CA LYS A 310 -15.50 -17.89 10.66
C LYS A 310 -14.69 -17.45 11.88
N GLY A 311 -14.28 -16.17 11.94
CA GLY A 311 -13.44 -15.62 13.02
C GLY A 311 -12.03 -16.21 13.06
N LYS A 312 -11.49 -16.69 11.93
CA LYS A 312 -10.20 -17.39 11.85
C LYS A 312 -9.02 -16.57 11.31
N VAL A 313 -9.15 -15.24 11.21
CA VAL A 313 -8.09 -14.36 10.69
C VAL A 313 -7.92 -13.14 11.58
N GLY A 314 -6.72 -12.95 12.12
CA GLY A 314 -6.38 -11.84 13.02
C GLY A 314 -6.67 -12.13 14.50
N ASN A 315 -6.02 -11.36 15.35
CA ASN A 315 -6.34 -11.22 16.77
C ASN A 315 -6.36 -9.72 17.15
N PRO A 316 -7.51 -9.12 17.51
CA PRO A 316 -8.86 -9.71 17.41
C PRO A 316 -9.21 -10.16 15.98
N ALA A 317 -10.22 -11.02 15.86
CA ALA A 317 -10.62 -11.57 14.57
C ALA A 317 -11.30 -10.52 13.69
N LEU A 318 -10.84 -10.39 12.45
CA LEU A 318 -11.40 -9.48 11.45
C LEU A 318 -12.68 -10.05 10.81
N SER A 319 -13.61 -9.16 10.46
CA SER A 319 -14.69 -9.47 9.55
C SER A 319 -14.23 -9.67 8.10
N ALA A 320 -15.07 -10.30 7.28
CA ALA A 320 -14.88 -10.44 5.84
C ALA A 320 -14.69 -9.07 5.14
N GLY A 321 -15.47 -8.06 5.53
CA GLY A 321 -15.40 -6.69 5.00
C GLY A 321 -14.09 -5.97 5.32
N GLU A 322 -13.65 -6.01 6.59
CA GLU A 322 -12.38 -5.38 7.01
C GLU A 322 -11.17 -6.04 6.34
N LEU A 323 -11.17 -7.38 6.24
CA LEU A 323 -10.13 -8.09 5.54
C LEU A 323 -10.14 -7.78 4.04
N THR A 324 -11.32 -7.71 3.42
CA THR A 324 -11.45 -7.38 1.99
C THR A 324 -10.93 -5.97 1.69
N ALA A 325 -11.22 -4.98 2.54
CA ALA A 325 -10.66 -3.63 2.41
C ALA A 325 -9.11 -3.64 2.42
N ARG A 326 -8.50 -4.42 3.33
CA ARG A 326 -7.04 -4.61 3.43
C ARG A 326 -6.46 -5.34 2.20
N ILE A 327 -7.18 -6.34 1.66
CA ILE A 327 -6.80 -7.04 0.42
C ILE A 327 -6.85 -6.09 -0.79
N ILE A 328 -7.90 -5.29 -0.94
CA ILE A 328 -8.03 -4.30 -2.03
C ILE A 328 -6.84 -3.33 -1.99
N LYS A 329 -6.51 -2.79 -0.81
CA LYS A 329 -5.32 -1.94 -0.59
C LYS A 329 -4.02 -2.66 -0.94
N ALA A 330 -3.85 -3.93 -0.54
CA ALA A 330 -2.65 -4.72 -0.85
C ALA A 330 -2.50 -5.01 -2.36
N SER A 331 -3.62 -5.23 -3.05
CA SER A 331 -3.66 -5.61 -4.47
C SER A 331 -3.46 -4.43 -5.43
N ALA A 332 -3.75 -3.20 -5.01
CA ALA A 332 -3.83 -2.01 -5.85
C ALA A 332 -2.61 -1.73 -6.76
N TYR A 333 -1.40 -2.19 -6.41
CA TYR A 333 -0.19 -1.92 -7.19
C TYR A 333 0.14 -3.00 -8.24
N ARG A 334 0.00 -4.29 -7.91
CA ARG A 334 0.38 -5.42 -8.79
C ARG A 334 -0.80 -6.23 -9.29
N GLN A 335 -1.89 -6.26 -8.53
CA GLN A 335 -3.06 -7.12 -8.75
C GLN A 335 -4.38 -6.32 -8.74
N PRO A 336 -4.47 -5.12 -9.35
CA PRO A 336 -5.62 -4.23 -9.16
C PRO A 336 -6.92 -4.80 -9.73
N ALA A 337 -6.85 -5.70 -10.72
CA ALA A 337 -8.02 -6.42 -11.22
C ALA A 337 -8.65 -7.33 -10.14
N ILE A 338 -7.84 -8.07 -9.38
CA ILE A 338 -8.33 -8.89 -8.26
C ILE A 338 -8.97 -8.01 -7.17
N GLY A 339 -8.37 -6.85 -6.87
CA GLY A 339 -8.96 -5.87 -5.97
C GLY A 339 -10.32 -5.33 -6.46
N ALA A 340 -10.43 -5.07 -7.76
CA ALA A 340 -11.67 -4.61 -8.37
C ALA A 340 -12.79 -5.69 -8.36
N GLU A 341 -12.44 -6.95 -8.65
CA GLU A 341 -13.37 -8.09 -8.54
C GLU A 341 -13.87 -8.28 -7.10
N LEU A 342 -12.96 -8.27 -6.12
CA LEU A 342 -13.31 -8.38 -4.70
C LEU A 342 -14.16 -7.19 -4.22
N PHE A 343 -13.90 -5.98 -4.72
CA PHE A 343 -14.79 -4.85 -4.44
C PHE A 343 -16.20 -5.07 -4.98
N GLN A 344 -16.34 -5.55 -6.23
CA GLN A 344 -17.67 -5.85 -6.78
C GLN A 344 -18.43 -6.89 -5.95
N GLN A 345 -17.73 -7.91 -5.45
CA GLN A 345 -18.33 -8.97 -4.65
C GLN A 345 -18.73 -8.52 -3.23
N TYR A 346 -17.87 -7.77 -2.53
CA TYR A 346 -18.02 -7.48 -1.09
C TYR A 346 -18.31 -6.00 -0.76
N SER A 347 -18.67 -5.17 -1.75
CA SER A 347 -18.95 -3.73 -1.56
C SER A 347 -19.96 -3.40 -0.45
N GLY A 348 -20.92 -4.29 -0.19
CA GLY A 348 -21.94 -4.13 0.86
C GLY A 348 -21.46 -4.45 2.28
N GLU A 349 -20.28 -5.06 2.43
CA GLU A 349 -19.70 -5.45 3.73
C GLU A 349 -18.53 -4.56 4.16
N LEU A 350 -18.04 -3.68 3.28
CA LEU A 350 -16.89 -2.83 3.59
C LEU A 350 -17.20 -1.83 4.72
N PRO A 351 -16.31 -1.70 5.74
CA PRO A 351 -16.56 -0.82 6.89
C PRO A 351 -16.55 0.67 6.52
N ASP A 352 -15.71 1.07 5.55
CA ASP A 352 -15.72 2.41 4.96
C ASP A 352 -15.35 2.34 3.47
N ILE A 353 -16.17 2.98 2.63
CA ILE A 353 -15.95 3.08 1.18
C ILE A 353 -14.82 4.07 0.85
N ASN A 354 -14.56 5.07 1.70
CA ASN A 354 -13.47 6.03 1.47
C ASN A 354 -12.10 5.34 1.35
N ASP A 355 -11.95 4.23 2.08
CA ASP A 355 -10.72 3.44 2.19
C ASP A 355 -10.30 2.75 0.88
N ILE A 356 -11.23 2.55 -0.05
CA ILE A 356 -11.00 1.91 -1.35
C ILE A 356 -11.01 2.89 -2.54
N VAL A 357 -11.36 4.17 -2.32
CA VAL A 357 -11.49 5.18 -3.38
C VAL A 357 -10.21 5.25 -4.21
N LYS A 358 -9.05 5.36 -3.56
CA LYS A 358 -7.77 5.47 -4.26
C LYS A 358 -7.42 4.21 -5.07
N PRO A 359 -7.44 2.98 -4.52
CA PRO A 359 -7.28 1.75 -5.31
C PRO A 359 -8.15 1.68 -6.57
N ILE A 360 -9.46 1.94 -6.45
CA ILE A 360 -10.41 1.78 -7.57
C ILE A 360 -10.26 2.92 -8.60
N THR A 361 -10.06 4.17 -8.16
CA THR A 361 -9.82 5.30 -9.08
C THR A 361 -8.49 5.19 -9.83
N ASP A 362 -7.41 4.72 -9.19
CA ASP A 362 -6.13 4.47 -9.85
C ASP A 362 -6.27 3.33 -10.87
N PHE A 363 -6.97 2.24 -10.53
CA PHE A 363 -7.23 1.15 -11.48
C PHE A 363 -8.02 1.63 -12.71
N TYR A 364 -9.11 2.36 -12.48
CA TYR A 364 -9.92 2.97 -13.53
C TYR A 364 -9.10 3.87 -14.45
N LYS A 365 -8.37 4.83 -13.88
CA LYS A 365 -7.49 5.76 -14.60
C LYS A 365 -6.41 5.04 -15.43
N ASN A 366 -5.91 3.91 -14.95
CA ASN A 366 -4.93 3.11 -15.69
C ASN A 366 -5.58 2.34 -16.87
N GLN A 367 -6.79 1.80 -16.71
CA GLN A 367 -7.51 1.13 -17.80
C GLN A 367 -8.07 2.10 -18.86
N LEU A 368 -8.25 3.40 -18.55
CA LEU A 368 -8.52 4.41 -19.59
C LEU A 368 -7.41 4.52 -20.66
N LYS A 369 -6.22 3.95 -20.41
CA LYS A 369 -5.08 3.93 -21.35
C LYS A 369 -4.74 2.53 -21.86
N ALA A 370 -5.44 1.48 -21.42
CA ALA A 370 -5.07 0.09 -21.66
C ALA A 370 -6.30 -0.79 -21.92
N ALA A 371 -6.29 -1.54 -23.01
CA ALA A 371 -7.46 -2.30 -23.47
C ALA A 371 -7.80 -3.57 -22.67
N GLY A 372 -7.04 -3.90 -21.61
CA GLY A 372 -7.08 -5.22 -20.98
C GLY A 372 -8.28 -5.48 -20.06
N ASN A 373 -8.63 -4.54 -19.18
CA ASN A 373 -9.67 -4.72 -18.15
C ASN A 373 -10.65 -3.54 -18.08
N GLN A 374 -10.95 -2.91 -19.22
CA GLN A 374 -11.74 -1.67 -19.28
C GLN A 374 -13.17 -1.83 -18.73
N GLU A 375 -13.83 -2.97 -18.99
CA GLU A 375 -15.17 -3.26 -18.46
C GLU A 375 -15.16 -3.42 -16.94
N LEU A 376 -14.31 -4.31 -16.41
CA LEU A 376 -14.13 -4.53 -14.97
C LEU A 376 -13.83 -3.21 -14.23
N ALA A 377 -12.94 -2.39 -14.79
CA ALA A 377 -12.60 -1.10 -14.22
C ALA A 377 -13.77 -0.10 -14.24
N SER A 378 -14.53 -0.04 -15.34
CA SER A 378 -15.68 0.85 -15.47
C SER A 378 -16.82 0.45 -14.53
N ASN A 379 -17.12 -0.85 -14.45
CA ASN A 379 -18.15 -1.38 -13.55
C ASN A 379 -17.78 -1.14 -12.08
N SER A 380 -16.51 -1.36 -11.71
CA SER A 380 -16.01 -1.09 -10.35
C SER A 380 -16.03 0.39 -10.01
N PHE A 381 -15.69 1.27 -10.95
CA PHE A 381 -15.76 2.72 -10.72
C PHE A 381 -17.20 3.22 -10.60
N ASN A 382 -18.13 2.69 -11.40
CA ASN A 382 -19.56 3.02 -11.29
C ASN A 382 -20.14 2.58 -9.93
N LEU A 383 -19.76 1.38 -9.45
CA LEU A 383 -20.14 0.89 -8.13
C LEU A 383 -19.53 1.73 -7.00
N LEU A 384 -18.29 2.21 -7.15
CA LEU A 384 -17.70 3.15 -6.18
C LEU A 384 -18.54 4.44 -6.08
N LEU A 385 -18.93 5.01 -7.22
CA LEU A 385 -19.76 6.22 -7.25
C LEU A 385 -21.15 5.99 -6.63
N GLU A 386 -21.76 4.84 -6.89
CA GLU A 386 -23.02 4.43 -6.25
C GLU A 386 -22.88 4.37 -4.73
N LYS A 387 -21.88 3.63 -4.22
CA LYS A 387 -21.63 3.47 -2.78
C LYS A 387 -21.27 4.79 -2.08
N LEU A 388 -20.49 5.66 -2.74
CA LEU A 388 -20.20 7.01 -2.23
C LEU A 388 -21.45 7.90 -2.20
N ASN A 389 -22.37 7.75 -3.16
CA ASN A 389 -23.63 8.50 -3.21
C ASN A 389 -24.68 7.97 -2.19
N GLU A 390 -24.55 6.72 -1.75
CA GLU A 390 -25.37 6.12 -0.68
C GLU A 390 -24.89 6.48 0.73
N GLN A 391 -23.63 6.87 0.92
CA GLN A 391 -23.11 7.28 2.23
C GLN A 391 -23.87 8.50 2.77
N LYS A 392 -24.29 8.42 4.04
CA LYS A 392 -24.98 9.52 4.75
C LYS A 392 -24.02 10.58 5.29
N ASP A 393 -22.78 10.17 5.55
CA ASP A 393 -21.73 11.03 6.11
C ASP A 393 -21.02 11.82 5.01
N THR A 394 -20.40 12.93 5.39
CA THR A 394 -19.59 13.73 4.46
C THR A 394 -18.34 12.96 4.01
N LEU A 395 -18.09 12.93 2.69
CA LEU A 395 -16.83 12.45 2.12
C LEU A 395 -15.62 13.06 2.85
N ASN A 396 -14.63 12.26 3.19
CA ASN A 396 -13.43 12.79 3.81
C ASN A 396 -12.57 13.59 2.81
N ASP A 397 -11.75 14.53 3.32
CA ASP A 397 -10.91 15.42 2.50
C ASP A 397 -10.05 14.67 1.46
N ASN A 398 -9.52 13.49 1.82
CA ASN A 398 -8.66 12.70 0.93
C ASN A 398 -9.44 12.04 -0.22
N THR A 399 -10.64 11.52 0.07
CA THR A 399 -11.58 11.02 -0.94
C THR A 399 -11.99 12.12 -1.90
N ALA A 400 -12.50 13.24 -1.37
CA ALA A 400 -12.95 14.37 -2.18
C ALA A 400 -11.83 14.90 -3.08
N LYS A 401 -10.61 15.06 -2.54
CA LYS A 401 -9.41 15.47 -3.28
C LYS A 401 -9.01 14.45 -4.37
N THR A 402 -9.07 13.15 -4.07
CA THR A 402 -8.76 12.08 -5.04
C THR A 402 -9.75 12.07 -6.19
N MET A 403 -11.06 12.17 -5.90
CA MET A 403 -12.12 12.26 -6.90
C MET A 403 -11.97 13.54 -7.74
N TYR A 404 -11.66 14.68 -7.13
CA TYR A 404 -11.42 15.94 -7.84
C TYR A 404 -10.22 15.86 -8.82
N TYR A 405 -9.11 15.22 -8.41
CA TYR A 405 -7.98 15.00 -9.32
C TYR A 405 -8.29 14.03 -10.46
N LEU A 406 -9.17 13.05 -10.24
CA LEU A 406 -9.68 12.22 -11.33
C LEU A 406 -10.51 13.08 -12.28
N LEU A 407 -11.52 13.82 -11.79
CA LEU A 407 -12.39 14.67 -12.61
C LEU A 407 -11.60 15.68 -13.47
N THR A 408 -10.65 16.41 -12.89
CA THR A 408 -9.79 17.35 -13.64
C THR A 408 -8.90 16.65 -14.67
N THR A 409 -8.51 15.39 -14.45
CA THR A 409 -7.83 14.57 -15.46
C THR A 409 -8.78 14.17 -16.59
N LEU A 410 -10.03 13.82 -16.28
CA LEU A 410 -11.05 13.45 -17.27
C LEU A 410 -11.51 14.66 -18.10
N GLU A 411 -11.71 15.83 -17.47
CA GLU A 411 -12.09 17.09 -18.12
C GLU A 411 -11.03 17.53 -19.12
N ARG A 412 -9.75 17.57 -18.73
CA ARG A 412 -8.67 17.94 -19.67
C ARG A 412 -8.58 16.96 -20.85
N ASN A 413 -8.80 15.67 -20.62
CA ASN A 413 -8.80 14.69 -21.71
C ASN A 413 -10.07 14.77 -22.59
N ALA A 414 -11.15 15.39 -22.11
CA ALA A 414 -12.38 15.59 -22.86
C ALA A 414 -12.28 16.70 -23.91
N GLU A 415 -11.38 17.67 -23.74
CA GLU A 415 -11.10 18.73 -24.73
C GLU A 415 -10.63 18.15 -26.07
N GLU A 416 -9.94 17.00 -26.04
CA GLU A 416 -9.37 16.34 -27.23
C GLU A 416 -10.17 15.09 -27.68
N ASN A 417 -11.14 14.61 -26.88
CA ASN A 417 -11.83 13.33 -27.13
C ASN A 417 -13.33 13.38 -26.78
N GLN A 418 -14.19 13.29 -27.81
CA GLN A 418 -15.64 13.31 -27.67
C GLN A 418 -16.21 12.15 -26.82
N GLN A 419 -15.59 10.96 -26.85
CA GLN A 419 -16.02 9.83 -26.01
C GLN A 419 -15.74 10.13 -24.53
N GLN A 420 -14.61 10.79 -24.26
CA GLN A 420 -14.22 11.22 -22.92
C GLN A 420 -15.10 12.36 -22.39
N ALA A 421 -15.55 13.26 -23.28
CA ALA A 421 -16.55 14.30 -22.98
C ALA A 421 -17.91 13.70 -22.59
N ALA A 422 -18.46 12.79 -23.42
CA ALA A 422 -19.71 12.11 -23.11
C ALA A 422 -19.64 11.30 -21.80
N LEU A 423 -18.47 10.71 -21.50
CA LEU A 423 -18.21 9.97 -20.27
C LEU A 423 -18.27 10.86 -19.02
N ILE A 424 -17.59 12.01 -19.01
CA ILE A 424 -17.63 12.93 -17.86
C ILE A 424 -19.02 13.55 -17.65
N GLU A 425 -19.73 13.91 -18.73
CA GLU A 425 -21.12 14.35 -18.66
C GLU A 425 -22.05 13.28 -18.07
N ASN A 426 -21.90 12.01 -18.49
CA ASN A 426 -22.72 10.91 -17.98
C ASN A 426 -22.49 10.65 -16.48
N ILE A 427 -21.23 10.67 -16.04
CA ILE A 427 -20.84 10.48 -14.64
C ILE A 427 -21.42 11.62 -13.77
N LEU A 428 -21.18 12.87 -14.16
CA LEU A 428 -21.62 14.04 -13.39
C LEU A 428 -23.14 14.19 -13.37
N GLY A 429 -23.80 13.92 -14.49
CA GLY A 429 -25.27 13.94 -14.60
C GLY A 429 -25.97 12.83 -13.81
N ARG A 430 -25.30 11.69 -13.54
CA ARG A 430 -25.86 10.59 -12.73
C ARG A 430 -25.80 10.85 -11.24
N TYR A 431 -24.71 11.46 -10.74
CA TYR A 431 -24.50 11.71 -9.31
C TYR A 431 -24.26 13.20 -8.98
N PRO A 432 -25.13 14.12 -9.43
CA PRO A 432 -24.83 15.55 -9.42
C PRO A 432 -24.69 16.14 -8.00
N LYS A 433 -25.39 15.56 -7.00
CA LYS A 433 -25.24 15.96 -5.59
C LYS A 433 -23.91 15.52 -4.99
N LEU A 434 -23.47 14.29 -5.25
CA LEU A 434 -22.16 13.79 -4.83
C LEU A 434 -21.05 14.69 -5.37
N PHE A 435 -21.12 15.05 -6.65
CA PHE A 435 -20.11 15.91 -7.27
C PHE A 435 -20.19 17.37 -6.81
N ALA A 436 -21.38 17.92 -6.56
CA ALA A 436 -21.53 19.21 -5.91
C ALA A 436 -20.81 19.26 -4.54
N GLN A 437 -20.95 18.21 -3.72
CA GLN A 437 -20.24 18.08 -2.44
C GLN A 437 -18.71 17.99 -2.64
N ILE A 438 -18.25 17.15 -3.58
CA ILE A 438 -16.81 17.01 -3.90
C ILE A 438 -16.19 18.36 -4.26
N ILE A 439 -16.82 19.12 -5.16
CA ILE A 439 -16.31 20.43 -5.61
C ILE A 439 -16.36 21.47 -4.47
N LYS A 440 -17.46 21.53 -3.69
CA LYS A 440 -17.58 22.47 -2.54
C LYS A 440 -16.49 22.26 -1.49
N GLY A 441 -16.11 21.01 -1.21
CA GLY A 441 -15.04 20.68 -0.28
C GLY A 441 -13.63 21.07 -0.74
N GLN A 442 -13.42 21.43 -2.02
CA GLN A 442 -12.08 21.72 -2.52
C GLN A 442 -11.58 23.13 -2.15
N ARG A 443 -10.32 23.20 -1.74
CA ARG A 443 -9.57 24.46 -1.52
C ARG A 443 -9.02 25.02 -2.84
N ILE A 444 -9.90 25.24 -3.81
CA ILE A 444 -9.62 25.89 -5.10
C ILE A 444 -10.27 27.28 -5.16
N ASN A 445 -9.91 28.09 -6.16
CA ASN A 445 -10.47 29.44 -6.27
C ASN A 445 -11.96 29.41 -6.68
N GLU A 446 -12.70 30.45 -6.27
CA GLU A 446 -14.15 30.51 -6.46
C GLU A 446 -14.57 30.57 -7.95
N VAL A 447 -13.73 31.11 -8.83
CA VAL A 447 -13.99 31.11 -10.28
C VAL A 447 -13.99 29.68 -10.81
N GLN A 448 -13.01 28.87 -10.43
CA GLN A 448 -12.94 27.45 -10.79
C GLN A 448 -14.11 26.65 -10.21
N LYS A 449 -14.49 26.87 -8.94
CA LYS A 449 -15.69 26.23 -8.37
C LYS A 449 -16.93 26.56 -9.20
N ASN A 450 -17.20 27.85 -9.41
CA ASN A 450 -18.37 28.28 -10.17
C ASN A 450 -18.36 27.73 -11.60
N LEU A 451 -17.21 27.65 -12.28
CA LEU A 451 -17.11 27.03 -13.59
C LEU A 451 -17.52 25.54 -13.57
N TRP A 452 -17.13 24.75 -12.56
CA TRP A 452 -17.62 23.38 -12.41
C TRP A 452 -19.14 23.31 -12.24
N PHE A 453 -19.71 24.14 -11.35
CA PHE A 453 -21.15 24.21 -11.12
C PHE A 453 -21.92 24.62 -12.38
N ILE A 454 -21.43 25.62 -13.10
CA ILE A 454 -22.05 26.12 -14.33
C ILE A 454 -21.96 25.06 -15.43
N ARG A 455 -20.75 24.61 -15.81
CA ARG A 455 -20.51 23.72 -16.97
C ARG A 455 -21.39 22.48 -16.91
N TYR A 456 -21.40 21.81 -15.75
CA TYR A 456 -22.08 20.53 -15.55
C TYR A 456 -23.44 20.65 -14.86
N ASN A 457 -23.95 21.88 -14.69
CA ASN A 457 -25.28 22.17 -14.14
C ASN A 457 -25.53 21.48 -12.78
N LEU A 458 -24.53 21.54 -11.90
CA LEU A 458 -24.58 20.90 -10.58
C LEU A 458 -25.54 21.68 -9.63
N PRO A 459 -26.25 20.99 -8.72
CA PRO A 459 -27.18 21.60 -7.78
C PRO A 459 -26.48 22.53 -6.78
N ASP A 460 -27.25 23.42 -6.15
CA ASP A 460 -26.77 24.32 -5.09
C ASP A 460 -25.61 25.23 -5.53
N SER A 461 -25.57 25.61 -6.81
CA SER A 461 -24.64 26.57 -7.39
C SER A 461 -24.78 27.96 -6.76
N GLU A 462 -23.66 28.55 -6.35
CA GLU A 462 -23.58 29.94 -5.83
C GLU A 462 -23.23 30.97 -6.92
N ALA A 463 -22.98 30.51 -8.15
CA ALA A 463 -22.75 31.36 -9.31
C ALA A 463 -23.98 32.22 -9.68
N CYS A 464 -23.74 33.42 -10.20
CA CYS A 464 -24.79 34.28 -10.75
C CYS A 464 -25.54 33.60 -11.90
N THR A 465 -26.86 33.84 -12.02
CA THR A 465 -27.60 33.47 -13.23
C THR A 465 -27.04 34.19 -14.46
N PRO A 466 -27.28 33.71 -15.70
CA PRO A 466 -26.77 34.37 -16.90
C PRO A 466 -27.11 35.86 -16.97
N ARG A 467 -28.34 36.25 -16.61
CA ARG A 467 -28.74 37.66 -16.61
C ARG A 467 -27.96 38.48 -15.59
N GLU A 468 -27.85 38.00 -14.35
CA GLU A 468 -27.08 38.67 -13.30
C GLU A 468 -25.59 38.77 -13.63
N CYS A 469 -24.99 37.72 -14.22
CA CYS A 469 -23.60 37.78 -14.66
C CYS A 469 -23.41 38.85 -15.75
N ALA A 470 -24.34 38.95 -16.70
CA ALA A 470 -24.30 39.95 -17.76
C ALA A 470 -24.56 41.38 -17.25
N ASP A 471 -25.47 41.57 -16.29
CA ASP A 471 -25.69 42.85 -15.60
C ASP A 471 -24.41 43.30 -14.86
N ARG A 472 -23.72 42.38 -14.17
CA ARG A 472 -22.44 42.67 -13.49
C ARG A 472 -21.33 43.11 -14.44
N LEU A 473 -21.38 42.76 -15.73
CA LEU A 473 -20.41 43.26 -16.72
C LEU A 473 -20.45 44.79 -16.86
N PHE A 474 -21.51 45.48 -16.46
CA PHE A 474 -21.63 46.93 -16.58
C PHE A 474 -21.17 47.71 -15.35
N GLY A 475 -20.90 47.05 -14.22
CA GLY A 475 -20.49 47.68 -12.96
C GLY A 475 -19.01 48.06 -12.89
N ASP A 476 -18.63 48.69 -11.78
CA ASP A 476 -17.28 49.23 -11.52
C ASP A 476 -16.26 48.18 -11.03
N GLY A 477 -16.53 46.90 -11.26
CA GLY A 477 -15.65 45.78 -10.90
C GLY A 477 -14.30 45.85 -11.62
N ASN A 478 -13.27 45.23 -11.03
CA ASN A 478 -11.95 45.21 -11.66
C ASN A 478 -11.93 44.29 -12.89
N ALA A 479 -10.94 44.47 -13.78
CA ALA A 479 -10.91 43.78 -15.07
C ALA A 479 -10.80 42.24 -14.99
N MET A 480 -10.27 41.69 -13.89
CA MET A 480 -10.23 40.24 -13.64
C MET A 480 -11.61 39.72 -13.19
N GLU A 481 -12.29 40.44 -12.30
CA GLU A 481 -13.65 40.11 -11.85
C GLU A 481 -14.66 40.17 -13.01
N LEU A 482 -14.61 41.23 -13.82
CA LEU A 482 -15.47 41.37 -15.00
C LEU A 482 -15.24 40.23 -16.00
N ASN A 483 -14.00 39.80 -16.22
CA ASN A 483 -13.70 38.65 -17.09
C ASN A 483 -14.25 37.34 -16.51
N ALA A 484 -14.23 37.11 -15.20
CA ALA A 484 -14.82 35.92 -14.60
C ALA A 484 -16.33 35.80 -14.89
N TYR A 485 -17.09 36.89 -14.84
CA TYR A 485 -18.50 36.87 -15.27
C TYR A 485 -18.66 36.59 -16.78
N GLY A 486 -17.70 37.02 -17.61
CA GLY A 486 -17.64 36.65 -19.03
C GLY A 486 -17.36 35.15 -19.25
N GLU A 487 -16.42 34.58 -18.50
CA GLU A 487 -16.13 33.14 -18.50
C GLU A 487 -17.34 32.31 -18.04
N TYR A 488 -18.07 32.76 -17.01
CA TYR A 488 -19.31 32.13 -16.56
C TYR A 488 -20.38 32.11 -17.66
N LEU A 489 -20.59 33.24 -18.35
CA LEU A 489 -21.53 33.30 -19.48
C LEU A 489 -21.14 32.35 -20.61
N VAL A 490 -19.85 32.21 -20.92
CA VAL A 490 -19.37 31.22 -21.90
C VAL A 490 -19.67 29.80 -21.42
N ALA A 491 -19.42 29.49 -20.15
CA ALA A 491 -19.65 28.19 -19.53
C ALA A 491 -21.14 27.79 -19.45
N TYR A 492 -22.06 28.76 -19.42
CA TYR A 492 -23.49 28.48 -19.49
C TYR A 492 -23.91 27.86 -20.84
N GLY A 493 -23.15 28.10 -21.91
CA GLY A 493 -23.46 27.59 -23.25
C GLY A 493 -24.79 28.15 -23.75
N THR A 494 -25.66 27.28 -24.27
CA THR A 494 -27.01 27.66 -24.74
C THR A 494 -27.90 28.25 -23.64
N ARG A 495 -27.67 27.90 -22.36
CA ARG A 495 -28.41 28.47 -21.21
C ARG A 495 -28.16 29.98 -21.03
N ALA A 496 -27.14 30.55 -21.68
CA ALA A 496 -26.86 31.97 -21.64
C ALA A 496 -27.88 32.84 -22.42
N ALA A 497 -28.84 32.24 -23.16
CA ALA A 497 -29.79 32.97 -24.00
C ALA A 497 -30.56 34.09 -23.27
N ALA A 498 -30.88 33.92 -21.98
CA ALA A 498 -31.56 34.93 -21.17
C ALA A 498 -30.73 36.23 -20.94
N ALA A 499 -29.45 36.24 -21.33
CA ALA A 499 -28.53 37.38 -21.24
C ALA A 499 -28.25 38.08 -22.59
N GLU A 500 -28.83 37.60 -23.70
CA GLU A 500 -28.48 38.00 -25.07
C GLU A 500 -28.41 39.52 -25.27
N ASP A 501 -29.47 40.28 -24.94
CA ASP A 501 -29.49 41.73 -25.16
C ASP A 501 -28.48 42.51 -24.30
N LEU A 502 -28.13 42.01 -23.11
CA LEU A 502 -27.06 42.60 -22.27
C LEU A 502 -25.68 42.31 -22.87
N VAL A 503 -25.48 41.10 -23.40
CA VAL A 503 -24.25 40.70 -24.11
C VAL A 503 -24.03 41.54 -25.36
N ILE A 504 -25.08 41.76 -26.17
CA ILE A 504 -25.08 42.65 -27.34
C ILE A 504 -24.65 44.07 -26.93
N ARG A 505 -25.36 44.68 -25.98
CA ARG A 505 -25.05 46.06 -25.49
C ARG A 505 -23.64 46.17 -24.89
N LYS A 506 -23.13 45.13 -24.25
CA LYS A 506 -21.76 45.11 -23.72
C LYS A 506 -20.73 45.03 -24.86
N LEU A 507 -20.98 44.23 -25.88
CA LEU A 507 -20.09 44.09 -27.04
C LEU A 507 -20.02 45.41 -27.84
N GLU A 508 -21.16 46.06 -28.10
CA GLU A 508 -21.23 47.41 -28.69
C GLU A 508 -20.34 48.41 -27.93
N ARG A 509 -20.44 48.43 -26.59
CA ARG A 509 -19.68 49.36 -25.73
C ARG A 509 -18.18 49.04 -25.67
N VAL A 510 -17.78 47.77 -25.70
CA VAL A 510 -16.35 47.37 -25.60
C VAL A 510 -15.65 47.44 -26.96
N ARG A 511 -16.37 47.25 -28.07
CA ARG A 511 -15.85 47.40 -29.45
C ARG A 511 -15.11 48.71 -29.68
N VAL A 512 -15.74 49.82 -29.30
CA VAL A 512 -15.25 51.19 -29.55
C VAL A 512 -14.14 51.64 -28.59
N GLN A 513 -13.72 50.79 -27.66
CA GLN A 513 -12.65 51.10 -26.71
C GLN A 513 -11.31 50.59 -27.23
N ALA A 514 -10.23 51.33 -26.94
CA ALA A 514 -8.87 50.91 -27.28
C ALA A 514 -8.57 49.47 -26.79
N SER A 515 -8.05 48.62 -27.67
CA SER A 515 -7.73 47.22 -27.36
C SER A 515 -6.65 47.09 -26.28
N GLY A 516 -6.69 45.95 -25.58
CA GLY A 516 -5.76 45.61 -24.50
C GLY A 516 -6.18 44.28 -23.87
N PRO A 517 -5.30 43.56 -23.15
CA PRO A 517 -5.48 42.14 -22.85
C PRO A 517 -6.85 41.77 -22.25
N TYR A 518 -7.29 42.49 -21.22
CA TYR A 518 -8.60 42.26 -20.61
C TYR A 518 -9.78 42.56 -21.54
N ARG A 519 -9.69 43.60 -22.37
CA ARG A 519 -10.75 43.97 -23.33
C ARG A 519 -10.82 42.98 -24.49
N THR A 520 -9.69 42.47 -24.97
CA THR A 520 -9.64 41.36 -25.94
C THR A 520 -10.34 40.13 -25.36
N THR A 521 -9.99 39.72 -24.13
CA THR A 521 -10.63 38.59 -23.46
C THR A 521 -12.15 38.80 -23.31
N MET A 522 -12.59 39.98 -22.86
CA MET A 522 -14.01 40.34 -22.79
C MET A 522 -14.72 40.27 -24.15
N LYS A 523 -14.14 40.83 -25.22
CA LYS A 523 -14.68 40.71 -26.60
C LYS A 523 -14.86 39.23 -27.00
N ARG A 524 -13.83 38.39 -26.79
CA ARG A 524 -13.88 36.95 -27.09
C ARG A 524 -15.00 36.24 -26.34
N HIS A 525 -15.18 36.50 -25.05
CA HIS A 525 -16.27 35.91 -24.28
C HIS A 525 -17.64 36.30 -24.84
N LEU A 526 -17.89 37.59 -25.08
CA LEU A 526 -19.17 38.08 -25.59
C LEU A 526 -19.50 37.48 -26.97
N ILE A 527 -18.53 37.46 -27.89
CA ILE A 527 -18.63 36.82 -29.20
C ILE A 527 -18.92 35.31 -29.07
N THR A 528 -18.21 34.64 -28.16
CA THR A 528 -18.40 33.20 -27.91
C THR A 528 -19.79 32.88 -27.36
N VAL A 529 -20.33 33.74 -26.49
CA VAL A 529 -21.70 33.61 -25.96
C VAL A 529 -22.72 33.74 -27.09
N LEU A 530 -22.62 34.77 -27.94
CA LEU A 530 -23.52 34.95 -29.10
C LEU A 530 -23.48 33.75 -30.07
N GLY A 531 -22.30 33.18 -30.31
CA GLY A 531 -22.14 31.95 -31.08
C GLY A 531 -22.72 30.71 -30.40
N ASN A 532 -22.55 30.58 -29.08
CA ASN A 532 -23.03 29.43 -28.29
C ASN A 532 -24.57 29.41 -28.17
N ILE A 533 -25.22 30.57 -28.06
CA ILE A 533 -26.69 30.68 -28.06
C ILE A 533 -27.30 30.65 -29.47
N ARG A 534 -26.47 30.69 -30.52
CA ARG A 534 -26.87 30.77 -31.94
C ARG A 534 -27.83 31.94 -32.20
N THR A 535 -27.39 33.14 -31.83
CA THR A 535 -28.20 34.37 -31.88
C THR A 535 -28.91 34.59 -33.22
N GLN A 536 -30.19 34.95 -33.13
CA GLN A 536 -31.02 35.37 -34.27
C GLN A 536 -31.22 36.90 -34.29
N ASP A 537 -30.65 37.64 -33.33
CA ASP A 537 -30.72 39.09 -33.31
C ASP A 537 -29.86 39.68 -34.45
N LEU A 538 -30.49 40.47 -35.31
CA LEU A 538 -29.85 41.03 -36.51
C LEU A 538 -28.70 41.99 -36.16
N ARG A 539 -28.79 42.69 -35.02
CA ARG A 539 -27.71 43.54 -34.49
C ARG A 539 -26.54 42.64 -34.13
N ALA A 540 -26.77 41.60 -33.33
CA ALA A 540 -25.74 40.66 -32.90
C ALA A 540 -24.97 40.05 -34.08
N GLN A 541 -25.69 39.62 -35.13
CA GLN A 541 -25.09 39.11 -36.37
C GLN A 541 -24.19 40.15 -37.06
N GLU A 542 -24.61 41.42 -37.09
CA GLU A 542 -23.81 42.52 -37.63
C GLU A 542 -22.57 42.79 -36.76
N LEU A 543 -22.70 42.81 -35.42
CA LEU A 543 -21.54 42.91 -34.50
C LEU A 543 -20.51 41.79 -34.76
N LEU A 544 -20.98 40.57 -35.04
CA LEU A 544 -20.12 39.42 -35.34
C LEU A 544 -19.40 39.58 -36.70
N ILE A 545 -20.10 40.00 -37.75
CA ILE A 545 -19.47 40.26 -39.07
C ILE A 545 -18.45 41.41 -38.96
N GLU A 546 -18.79 42.51 -38.30
CA GLU A 546 -17.85 43.61 -38.05
C GLU A 546 -16.64 43.18 -37.21
N SER A 547 -16.82 42.24 -36.27
CA SER A 547 -15.72 41.69 -35.45
C SER A 547 -14.70 40.90 -36.26
N LEU A 548 -15.04 40.42 -37.47
CA LEU A 548 -14.05 39.92 -38.43
C LEU A 548 -13.06 41.02 -38.83
N GLY A 549 -13.38 42.31 -38.70
CA GLY A 549 -12.50 43.43 -39.03
C GLY A 549 -11.47 43.80 -37.96
N ASP A 550 -11.54 43.23 -36.75
CA ASP A 550 -10.67 43.63 -35.64
C ASP A 550 -9.17 43.32 -35.95
N LEU A 551 -8.30 44.18 -35.41
CA LEU A 551 -6.86 44.13 -35.59
C LEU A 551 -6.18 43.16 -34.62
N ASP A 552 -6.81 42.86 -33.47
CA ASP A 552 -6.36 41.77 -32.60
C ASP A 552 -6.79 40.43 -33.21
N HIS A 553 -5.83 39.67 -33.75
CA HIS A 553 -6.05 38.43 -34.50
C HIS A 553 -6.94 37.38 -33.79
N LYS A 554 -7.06 37.43 -32.46
CA LYS A 554 -7.90 36.51 -31.68
C LYS A 554 -9.41 36.83 -31.77
N ILE A 555 -9.77 38.05 -32.16
CA ILE A 555 -11.17 38.47 -32.28
C ILE A 555 -11.82 37.97 -33.60
N PRO A 556 -11.18 38.09 -34.78
CA PRO A 556 -11.70 37.52 -36.02
C PRO A 556 -11.83 35.99 -36.00
N GLU A 557 -10.91 35.28 -35.33
CA GLU A 557 -11.00 33.82 -35.15
C GLU A 557 -12.27 33.43 -34.39
N GLU A 558 -12.53 34.09 -33.25
CA GLU A 558 -13.74 33.85 -32.46
C GLU A 558 -15.02 34.31 -33.16
N ALA A 559 -14.96 35.40 -33.93
CA ALA A 559 -16.08 35.88 -34.74
C ALA A 559 -16.42 34.88 -35.86
N GLN A 560 -15.42 34.35 -36.56
CA GLN A 560 -15.58 33.28 -37.54
C GLN A 560 -16.19 32.01 -36.90
N ASN A 561 -15.65 31.57 -35.76
CA ASN A 561 -16.15 30.43 -35.00
C ASN A 561 -17.62 30.62 -34.56
N ALA A 562 -18.01 31.85 -34.17
CA ALA A 562 -19.40 32.17 -33.84
C ALA A 562 -20.31 32.18 -35.08
N LEU A 563 -19.91 32.82 -36.18
CA LEU A 563 -20.68 32.89 -37.43
C LEU A 563 -20.93 31.49 -38.03
N ILE A 564 -19.93 30.60 -38.00
CA ILE A 564 -20.09 29.20 -38.43
C ILE A 564 -21.15 28.47 -37.59
N LYS A 565 -21.20 28.70 -36.26
CA LYS A 565 -22.23 28.12 -35.36
C LYS A 565 -23.65 28.61 -35.64
N LEU A 566 -23.80 29.82 -36.20
CA LEU A 566 -25.11 30.39 -36.57
C LEU A 566 -25.68 29.76 -37.87
N GLY A 567 -24.82 29.30 -38.78
CA GLY A 567 -25.22 28.58 -39.98
C GLY A 567 -25.98 29.41 -41.02
N ARG A 568 -26.92 28.76 -41.74
CA ARG A 568 -27.54 29.26 -42.98
C ARG A 568 -28.12 30.68 -42.88
N GLY A 569 -28.75 31.05 -41.76
CA GLY A 569 -29.36 32.37 -41.60
C GLY A 569 -28.36 33.52 -41.74
N VAL A 570 -27.15 33.38 -41.18
CA VAL A 570 -26.10 34.40 -41.31
C VAL A 570 -25.28 34.22 -42.60
N GLN A 571 -25.21 33.02 -43.16
CA GLN A 571 -24.63 32.75 -44.48
C GLN A 571 -25.32 33.59 -45.56
N GLU A 572 -26.65 33.55 -45.65
CA GLU A 572 -27.43 34.33 -46.64
C GLU A 572 -27.27 35.85 -46.44
N LYS A 573 -27.22 36.31 -45.18
CA LYS A 573 -26.89 37.71 -44.84
C LYS A 573 -25.48 38.11 -45.29
N MET A 574 -24.47 37.26 -45.03
CA MET A 574 -23.09 37.54 -45.46
C MET A 574 -22.94 37.58 -46.98
N MET A 575 -23.58 36.65 -47.70
CA MET A 575 -23.54 36.64 -49.17
C MET A 575 -24.23 37.87 -49.78
N SER A 576 -25.38 38.29 -49.23
CA SER A 576 -26.11 39.46 -49.74
C SER A 576 -25.46 40.81 -49.40
N MET A 577 -24.76 40.92 -48.26
CA MET A 577 -24.21 42.19 -47.76
C MET A 577 -22.70 42.37 -47.96
N ILE A 578 -21.96 41.41 -48.53
CA ILE A 578 -20.49 41.45 -48.58
C ILE A 578 -19.91 42.77 -49.09
N SER A 579 -20.51 43.36 -50.13
CA SER A 579 -20.05 44.60 -50.76
C SER A 579 -20.22 45.86 -49.90
N THR A 580 -20.94 45.77 -48.78
CA THR A 580 -21.15 46.89 -47.84
C THR A 580 -20.04 47.01 -46.79
N TYR A 581 -19.15 46.02 -46.67
CA TYR A 581 -18.07 45.99 -45.68
C TYR A 581 -16.71 46.36 -46.26
N GLU A 582 -15.77 46.75 -45.40
CA GLU A 582 -14.39 47.06 -45.77
C GLU A 582 -13.62 45.81 -46.29
N PRO A 583 -12.63 45.95 -47.20
CA PRO A 583 -11.98 44.81 -47.88
C PRO A 583 -11.43 43.70 -46.97
N LEU A 584 -10.91 44.05 -45.79
CA LEU A 584 -10.44 43.06 -44.81
C LEU A 584 -11.57 42.19 -44.25
N VAL A 585 -12.73 42.80 -43.98
CA VAL A 585 -13.95 42.11 -43.53
C VAL A 585 -14.48 41.25 -44.67
N GLN A 586 -14.57 41.79 -45.90
CA GLN A 586 -14.98 41.02 -47.08
C GLN A 586 -14.15 39.73 -47.23
N ARG A 587 -12.81 39.83 -47.15
CA ARG A 587 -11.92 38.67 -47.28
C ARG A 587 -12.18 37.65 -46.17
N ARG A 588 -12.32 38.09 -44.92
CA ARG A 588 -12.61 37.21 -43.78
C ARG A 588 -14.03 36.63 -43.80
N MET A 589 -15.00 37.28 -44.45
CA MET A 589 -16.32 36.69 -44.75
C MET A 589 -16.18 35.55 -45.77
N VAL A 590 -15.36 35.70 -46.82
CA VAL A 590 -15.06 34.60 -47.77
C VAL A 590 -14.38 33.43 -47.06
N GLU A 591 -13.34 33.71 -46.25
CA GLU A 591 -12.66 32.68 -45.42
C GLU A 591 -13.66 31.96 -44.48
N THR A 592 -14.66 32.68 -43.96
CA THR A 592 -15.70 32.12 -43.08
C THR A 592 -16.70 31.27 -43.84
N LEU A 593 -17.20 31.74 -44.98
CA LEU A 593 -18.10 30.98 -45.87
C LEU A 593 -17.45 29.68 -46.36
N GLY A 594 -16.15 29.69 -46.66
CA GLY A 594 -15.40 28.48 -47.01
C GLY A 594 -15.46 27.38 -45.94
N LYS A 595 -15.46 27.77 -44.66
CA LYS A 595 -15.48 26.87 -43.48
C LYS A 595 -16.89 26.56 -42.94
N MET A 596 -17.94 27.13 -43.53
CA MET A 596 -19.33 26.79 -43.18
C MET A 596 -19.70 25.39 -43.70
N GLN A 597 -20.89 24.89 -43.31
CA GLN A 597 -21.40 23.63 -43.85
C GLN A 597 -21.42 23.68 -45.40
N PRO A 598 -21.08 22.58 -46.10
CA PRO A 598 -20.95 22.61 -47.54
C PRO A 598 -22.26 22.96 -48.23
N ASP A 599 -22.26 24.01 -49.06
CA ASP A 599 -23.45 24.52 -49.75
C ASP A 599 -23.12 24.92 -51.19
N THR A 600 -23.98 24.50 -52.12
CA THR A 600 -23.88 24.83 -53.54
C THR A 600 -24.10 26.33 -53.79
N ASP A 601 -24.91 27.00 -52.95
CA ASP A 601 -25.12 28.45 -53.02
C ASP A 601 -23.83 29.20 -52.66
N ILE A 602 -23.06 28.74 -51.66
CA ILE A 602 -21.73 29.28 -51.33
C ILE A 602 -20.78 29.11 -52.53
N VAL A 603 -20.69 27.91 -53.11
CA VAL A 603 -19.81 27.66 -54.27
C VAL A 603 -20.17 28.55 -55.47
N ASN A 604 -21.46 28.75 -55.74
CA ASN A 604 -21.93 29.60 -56.82
C ASN A 604 -21.70 31.09 -56.55
N PHE A 605 -21.80 31.51 -55.29
CA PHE A 605 -21.48 32.87 -54.85
C PHE A 605 -19.98 33.17 -54.95
N LEU A 606 -19.12 32.31 -54.39
CA LEU A 606 -17.66 32.46 -54.40
C LEU A 606 -17.10 32.63 -55.82
N LYS A 607 -17.61 31.87 -56.80
CA LYS A 607 -17.25 32.00 -58.23
C LYS A 607 -17.55 33.37 -58.85
N ARG A 608 -18.37 34.21 -58.22
CA ARG A 608 -18.80 35.53 -58.71
C ARG A 608 -18.12 36.70 -57.97
N ILE A 609 -17.34 36.44 -56.92
CA ILE A 609 -16.68 37.49 -56.14
C ILE A 609 -15.54 38.13 -56.97
N PRO A 610 -15.48 39.47 -57.09
CA PRO A 610 -14.37 40.16 -57.75
C PRO A 610 -13.03 39.94 -57.03
N GLN A 611 -12.08 39.28 -57.69
CA GLN A 611 -10.75 38.99 -57.16
C GLN A 611 -9.76 40.13 -57.46
N ASN A 612 -10.09 41.33 -56.95
CA ASN A 612 -9.41 42.58 -57.29
C ASN A 612 -7.98 42.68 -56.75
N ASP A 613 -7.63 41.89 -55.74
CA ASP A 613 -6.29 41.80 -55.15
C ASP A 613 -5.89 40.34 -54.86
N GLN A 614 -4.60 40.13 -54.59
CA GLN A 614 -4.03 38.78 -54.36
C GLN A 614 -4.58 38.08 -53.12
N TYR A 615 -4.90 38.81 -52.05
CA TYR A 615 -5.40 38.23 -50.80
C TYR A 615 -6.86 37.79 -50.96
N MET A 616 -7.67 38.57 -51.67
CA MET A 616 -9.03 38.15 -52.04
C MET A 616 -9.01 36.92 -52.97
N ARG A 617 -8.09 36.87 -53.95
CA ARG A 617 -7.91 35.69 -54.81
C ARG A 617 -7.64 34.43 -53.99
N PHE A 618 -6.62 34.45 -53.13
CA PHE A 618 -6.27 33.27 -52.32
C PHE A 618 -7.41 32.86 -51.38
N ALA A 619 -8.11 33.81 -50.75
CA ALA A 619 -9.27 33.51 -49.91
C ALA A 619 -10.41 32.82 -50.69
N VAL A 620 -10.69 33.25 -51.93
CA VAL A 620 -11.70 32.61 -52.79
C VAL A 620 -11.25 31.23 -53.26
N GLU A 621 -9.98 31.06 -53.64
CA GLU A 621 -9.41 29.77 -54.05
C GLU A 621 -9.44 28.74 -52.90
N ASP A 622 -9.03 29.15 -51.69
CA ASP A 622 -9.08 28.33 -50.48
C ASP A 622 -10.52 27.96 -50.11
N ALA A 623 -11.42 28.94 -50.06
CA ALA A 623 -12.83 28.72 -49.70
C ALA A 623 -13.56 27.82 -50.72
N LEU A 624 -13.27 27.96 -52.03
CA LEU A 624 -13.81 27.08 -53.05
C LEU A 624 -13.30 25.65 -52.89
N ARG A 625 -12.00 25.46 -52.65
CA ARG A 625 -11.40 24.13 -52.45
C ARG A 625 -12.02 23.44 -51.23
N ASP A 626 -12.19 24.16 -50.12
CA ASP A 626 -12.68 23.59 -48.88
C ASP A 626 -14.17 23.19 -49.00
N GLN A 627 -15.00 24.01 -49.66
CA GLN A 627 -16.39 23.67 -49.99
C GLN A 627 -16.52 22.51 -51.00
N GLN A 628 -15.74 22.53 -52.09
CA GLN A 628 -15.81 21.53 -53.16
C GLN A 628 -15.26 20.15 -52.76
N ARG A 629 -14.39 20.09 -51.73
CA ARG A 629 -13.87 18.81 -51.21
C ARG A 629 -14.90 18.08 -50.34
N ALA A 630 -15.91 18.79 -49.84
CA ALA A 630 -16.90 18.29 -48.89
C ALA A 630 -18.31 18.12 -49.48
N LEU A 631 -18.49 18.46 -50.76
CA LEU A 631 -19.66 18.15 -51.61
C LEU A 631 -19.38 16.94 -52.50
#